data_AF-A0A177F2S4-F1
#
_entry.id   AF-A0A177F2S4-F1
#
_cell.length_a   1.000
_cell.length_b   1.000
_cell.length_c   1.000
_cell.angle_alpha   90.00
_cell.angle_beta   90.00
_cell.angle_gamma   90.00
#
_symmetry.space_group_name_H-M   'P 1'
#
loop_
_entity.id
_entity.type
_entity.pdbx_description
1 polymer ?
#
loop_
_entity_poly.entity_id
_entity_poly.type
_entity_poly.pdbx_seq_one_letter_code
_entity_poly.pdbx_strand_id
1 'polypeptide(L)'
;MAPSASETLSPSAFFTILLHLVNLEQDSEVAETSLLLSSTPPTTLSRAGLAILNLSVHSLKTGLGGRSVVELGLDPAVVSKDSRGELPEHGIRTGDIVRVGETPKGTARKKEAAELKEKGVEGVVVRVGQRAVWVALGKEGGGSDNVEEVPDGKLWLVKLANDVTYRRMNQTLTRLLKAPESSYTTLQRVLLGLSSPGTADSSHSDKFDFFDSTLNPSQQNAVRFALCAPEIALIHGPPGTGKTYTLIELILQLLKRNQRVLVCGPSNISVDNIVERLSLTSPSTPIVRLGHPARLLPSVLNHSLEVLTRTSEAAGIVSDVRKEMDTKQASIRKTRNARERRAIYADLKDLRKEYREREGKCIDGLVTSSKVVLSTLHGAGSHQIRNQAFDVVVIDEASQALEPQCWIPLVFGGANVRKLILAGDHLQLPPTVKSADNNKDNKEEKKARIKTLEEELAKLSVKDQELKAAKSWSLETTMFDRLLARHGSGIKRLLNTQYRMHEKIMRFPSDELYEGKLVAADAVKSRLLRDLPYEVQETEDTIEPLVFFDTQGGDFPEKAEDGASGQVKKSTLLGDSKCNEMEAAVAAMHVKNLVEAGVRDEDIAVVTPYNAQLALLSSLLKEKFPNLELGSVDGFQGREKEAIIVSLVRSNAEKEVGFLGEKRRLNVAMTRPKRHLCVIGDSETVSRGSPFLKKWMKFLEDHADLRYANIEDLELG
;
A
#
# COMPACT_ATOMS: atom_id res chain seq x y z
N MET A 1 16.19 -13.06 -8.75
CA MET A 1 17.49 -13.21 -8.05
C MET A 1 18.11 -11.82 -7.99
N ALA A 2 18.45 -11.31 -6.81
CA ALA A 2 19.20 -10.06 -6.72
C ALA A 2 20.57 -10.23 -7.39
N PRO A 3 21.11 -9.19 -8.06
CA PRO A 3 22.46 -9.26 -8.63
C PRO A 3 23.48 -9.62 -7.54
N SER A 4 24.45 -10.47 -7.87
CA SER A 4 25.45 -10.96 -6.92
C SER A 4 26.27 -9.80 -6.35
N ALA A 5 26.77 -9.96 -5.12
CA ALA A 5 27.57 -8.98 -4.38
C ALA A 5 28.83 -8.45 -5.13
N SER A 6 29.19 -9.06 -6.26
CA SER A 6 30.38 -8.76 -7.07
C SER A 6 30.18 -7.69 -8.15
N GLU A 7 28.96 -7.25 -8.47
CA GLU A 7 28.70 -6.36 -9.61
C GLU A 7 28.26 -4.96 -9.15
N THR A 8 29.24 -4.12 -8.80
CA THR A 8 28.97 -2.73 -8.41
C THR A 8 28.67 -1.88 -9.64
N LEU A 9 27.39 -1.60 -9.89
CA LEU A 9 26.97 -0.58 -10.85
C LEU A 9 27.51 0.79 -10.42
N SER A 10 28.00 1.57 -11.37
CA SER A 10 28.26 2.99 -11.16
C SER A 10 26.96 3.71 -10.72
N PRO A 11 27.02 4.76 -9.87
CA PRO A 11 25.83 5.51 -9.46
C PRO A 11 25.00 6.02 -10.63
N SER A 12 25.66 6.49 -11.69
CA SER A 12 25.00 6.95 -12.92
C SER A 12 24.25 5.81 -13.61
N ALA A 13 24.88 4.65 -13.83
CA ALA A 13 24.20 3.49 -14.41
C ALA A 13 23.01 3.04 -13.54
N PHE A 14 23.22 2.96 -12.22
CA PHE A 14 22.18 2.56 -11.27
C PHE A 14 20.95 3.47 -11.32
N PHE A 15 21.12 4.79 -11.26
CA PHE A 15 19.98 5.72 -11.31
C PHE A 15 19.33 5.78 -12.69
N THR A 16 20.08 5.60 -13.78
CA THR A 16 19.51 5.47 -15.13
C THR A 16 18.62 4.24 -15.25
N ILE A 17 19.06 3.08 -14.74
CA ILE A 17 18.27 1.85 -14.75
C ILE A 17 16.98 2.04 -13.96
N LEU A 18 17.05 2.59 -12.74
CA LEU A 18 15.86 2.84 -11.93
C LEU A 18 14.90 3.80 -12.64
N LEU A 19 15.41 4.87 -13.26
CA LEU A 19 14.59 5.85 -13.98
C LEU A 19 13.89 5.20 -15.18
N HIS A 20 14.61 4.38 -15.94
CA HIS A 20 14.08 3.62 -17.07
C HIS A 20 12.94 2.70 -16.62
N LEU A 21 13.16 1.90 -15.56
CA LEU A 21 12.16 0.97 -15.05
C LEU A 21 10.92 1.69 -14.51
N VAL A 22 11.09 2.83 -13.82
CA VAL A 22 9.96 3.65 -13.34
C VAL A 22 9.13 4.20 -14.50
N ASN A 23 9.77 4.64 -15.58
CA ASN A 23 9.07 5.11 -16.77
C ASN A 23 8.29 3.97 -17.46
N LEU A 24 8.86 2.77 -17.56
CA LEU A 24 8.15 1.60 -18.10
C LEU A 24 6.92 1.23 -17.27
N GLU A 25 7.02 1.30 -15.95
CA GLU A 25 5.88 1.06 -15.05
C GLU A 25 4.81 2.14 -15.24
N GLN A 26 5.21 3.41 -15.31
CA GLN A 26 4.30 4.52 -15.59
C GLN A 26 3.58 4.34 -16.93
N ASP A 27 4.32 4.04 -18.00
CA ASP A 27 3.76 3.84 -19.34
C ASP A 27 2.77 2.68 -19.36
N SER A 28 3.07 1.59 -18.64
CA SER A 28 2.15 0.46 -18.50
C SER A 28 0.85 0.84 -17.79
N GLU A 29 0.93 1.58 -16.67
CA GLU A 29 -0.25 2.02 -15.92
C GLU A 29 -1.08 3.06 -16.68
N VAL A 30 -0.42 3.98 -17.39
CA VAL A 30 -1.07 4.97 -18.24
C VAL A 30 -1.74 4.31 -19.44
N ALA A 31 -1.09 3.33 -20.09
CA ALA A 31 -1.68 2.59 -21.21
C ALA A 31 -2.93 1.81 -20.78
N GLU A 32 -2.85 1.11 -19.64
CA GLU A 32 -3.98 0.38 -19.04
C GLU A 32 -5.16 1.33 -18.75
N THR A 33 -4.89 2.44 -18.07
CA THR A 33 -5.93 3.41 -17.70
C THR A 33 -6.49 4.14 -18.93
N SER A 34 -5.65 4.48 -19.91
CA SER A 34 -6.07 5.20 -21.13
C SER A 34 -6.88 4.30 -22.06
N LEU A 35 -6.53 3.02 -22.17
CA LEU A 35 -7.33 2.04 -22.90
C LEU A 35 -8.73 1.93 -22.29
N LEU A 36 -8.81 1.83 -20.97
CA LEU A 36 -10.08 1.82 -20.24
C LEU A 36 -10.91 3.07 -20.50
N LEU A 37 -10.32 4.27 -20.40
CA LEU A 37 -11.04 5.54 -20.54
C LEU A 37 -11.48 5.86 -21.99
N SER A 38 -10.67 5.49 -22.98
CA SER A 38 -10.91 5.80 -24.39
C SER A 38 -11.93 4.86 -25.05
N SER A 39 -11.88 3.58 -24.73
CA SER A 39 -12.71 2.53 -25.37
C SER A 39 -14.06 2.30 -24.69
N THR A 40 -14.23 2.77 -23.44
CA THR A 40 -15.40 2.41 -22.61
C THR A 40 -16.42 3.55 -22.51
N PRO A 41 -17.73 3.29 -22.68
CA PRO A 41 -18.79 4.26 -22.41
C PRO A 41 -18.83 4.67 -20.92
N PRO A 42 -19.22 5.92 -20.57
CA PRO A 42 -19.30 6.37 -19.17
C PRO A 42 -20.18 5.50 -18.26
N THR A 43 -21.25 4.92 -18.81
CA THR A 43 -22.12 3.97 -18.07
C THR A 43 -21.40 2.69 -17.69
N THR A 44 -20.58 2.13 -18.59
CA THR A 44 -19.76 0.96 -18.33
C THR A 44 -18.64 1.28 -17.35
N LEU A 45 -18.01 2.46 -17.44
CA LEU A 45 -17.04 2.93 -16.44
C LEU A 45 -17.65 3.06 -15.05
N SER A 46 -18.90 3.51 -14.98
CA SER A 46 -19.63 3.59 -13.71
C SER A 46 -19.95 2.22 -13.13
N ARG A 47 -20.38 1.25 -13.95
CA ARG A 47 -20.55 -0.15 -13.53
C ARG A 47 -19.25 -0.81 -13.08
N ALA A 48 -18.13 -0.44 -13.69
CA ALA A 48 -16.80 -0.85 -13.27
C ALA A 48 -16.29 -0.10 -12.03
N GLY A 49 -17.07 0.83 -11.47
CA GLY A 49 -16.71 1.64 -10.30
C GLY A 49 -15.64 2.71 -10.55
N LEU A 50 -15.29 3.00 -11.81
CA LEU A 50 -14.26 3.99 -12.17
C LEU A 50 -14.82 5.40 -12.41
N ALA A 51 -16.15 5.54 -12.48
CA ALA A 51 -16.82 6.82 -12.65
C ALA A 51 -18.10 6.91 -11.83
N ILE A 52 -18.48 8.14 -11.45
CA ILE A 52 -19.77 8.45 -10.86
C ILE A 52 -20.45 9.48 -11.77
N LEU A 53 -21.66 9.14 -12.22
CA LEU A 53 -22.44 9.97 -13.14
C LEU A 53 -23.49 10.79 -12.40
N ASN A 54 -24.06 11.77 -13.09
CA ASN A 54 -25.22 12.53 -12.62
C ASN A 54 -24.96 13.29 -11.31
N LEU A 55 -23.80 13.91 -11.19
CA LEU A 55 -23.40 14.68 -10.03
C LEU A 55 -23.80 16.16 -10.17
N SER A 56 -23.98 16.82 -9.04
CA SER A 56 -24.13 18.27 -8.93
C SER A 56 -23.29 18.76 -7.74
N VAL A 57 -22.88 20.02 -7.79
CA VAL A 57 -22.11 20.62 -6.68
C VAL A 57 -23.07 21.07 -5.58
N HIS A 58 -22.93 20.47 -4.39
CA HIS A 58 -23.68 20.82 -3.19
C HIS A 58 -23.04 21.98 -2.42
N SER A 59 -21.71 21.96 -2.25
CA SER A 59 -20.98 22.99 -1.52
C SER A 59 -19.57 23.20 -2.09
N LEU A 60 -19.01 24.39 -1.84
CA LEU A 60 -17.65 24.76 -2.22
C LEU A 60 -17.00 25.47 -1.03
N LYS A 61 -15.85 24.97 -0.58
CA LYS A 61 -15.14 25.44 0.61
C LYS A 61 -13.64 25.56 0.36
N THR A 62 -12.95 26.31 1.21
CA THR A 62 -11.48 26.41 1.18
C THR A 62 -10.83 25.27 1.96
N GLY A 63 -9.94 24.53 1.29
CA GLY A 63 -9.08 23.49 1.88
C GLY A 63 -7.62 23.94 2.07
N LEU A 64 -6.76 23.00 2.48
CA LEU A 64 -5.33 23.21 2.67
C LEU A 64 -4.65 23.83 1.43
N GLY A 65 -3.74 24.78 1.62
CA GLY A 65 -3.06 25.49 0.53
C GLY A 65 -3.97 26.43 -0.26
N GLY A 66 -5.13 26.79 0.30
CA GLY A 66 -6.11 27.67 -0.33
C GLY A 66 -6.88 27.05 -1.50
N ARG A 67 -6.87 25.72 -1.66
CA ARG A 67 -7.56 25.03 -2.75
C ARG A 67 -9.07 25.04 -2.58
N SER A 68 -9.80 25.09 -3.69
CA SER A 68 -11.26 24.88 -3.69
C SER A 68 -11.56 23.42 -3.47
N VAL A 69 -12.28 23.08 -2.40
CA VAL A 69 -12.84 21.76 -2.14
C VAL A 69 -14.31 21.78 -2.52
N VAL A 70 -14.67 20.97 -3.51
CA VAL A 70 -16.03 20.85 -4.03
C VAL A 70 -16.68 19.59 -3.51
N GLU A 71 -17.87 19.72 -2.93
CA GLU A 71 -18.74 18.61 -2.55
C GLU A 71 -19.66 18.26 -3.72
N LEU A 72 -19.49 17.05 -4.26
CA LEU A 72 -20.27 16.51 -5.38
C LEU A 72 -21.22 15.44 -4.86
N GLY A 73 -22.52 15.67 -4.94
CA GLY A 73 -23.56 14.68 -4.66
C GLY A 73 -24.41 14.40 -5.89
N LEU A 74 -25.31 13.41 -5.82
CA LEU A 74 -26.23 13.15 -6.92
C LEU A 74 -27.10 14.37 -7.22
N ASP A 75 -27.31 14.63 -8.50
CA ASP A 75 -28.22 15.67 -8.97
C ASP A 75 -29.63 15.41 -8.41
N PRO A 76 -30.25 16.40 -7.72
CA PRO A 76 -31.58 16.24 -7.15
C PRO A 76 -32.64 15.77 -8.15
N ALA A 77 -32.46 16.02 -9.45
CA ALA A 77 -33.37 15.57 -10.50
C ALA A 77 -33.33 14.06 -10.76
N VAL A 78 -32.31 13.35 -10.27
CA VAL A 78 -32.09 11.90 -10.49
C VAL A 78 -32.40 11.07 -9.23
N VAL A 79 -32.44 11.70 -8.05
CA VAL A 79 -32.73 11.02 -6.78
C VAL A 79 -34.23 10.71 -6.69
N SER A 80 -34.60 9.43 -6.59
CA SER A 80 -36.02 9.06 -6.40
C SER A 80 -36.48 9.45 -5.00
N LYS A 81 -37.77 9.77 -4.84
CA LYS A 81 -38.36 10.23 -3.56
C LYS A 81 -38.18 9.22 -2.41
N ASP A 82 -38.04 7.94 -2.73
CA ASP A 82 -37.89 6.84 -1.76
C ASP A 82 -36.43 6.45 -1.51
N SER A 83 -35.48 7.00 -2.26
CA SER A 83 -34.05 6.74 -2.07
C SER A 83 -33.42 7.72 -1.09
N ARG A 84 -32.47 7.24 -0.27
CA ARG A 84 -31.70 8.09 0.66
C ARG A 84 -30.72 9.04 -0.04
N GLY A 85 -30.71 9.10 -1.38
CA GLY A 85 -29.77 9.91 -2.15
C GLY A 85 -28.31 9.50 -1.92
N GLU A 86 -28.06 8.20 -1.77
CA GLU A 86 -26.73 7.60 -1.63
C GLU A 86 -26.09 7.45 -3.00
N LEU A 87 -24.76 7.56 -3.04
CA LEU A 87 -23.97 7.34 -4.24
C LEU A 87 -24.04 5.85 -4.63
N PRO A 88 -24.06 5.52 -5.93
CA PRO A 88 -23.93 4.14 -6.38
C PRO A 88 -22.60 3.54 -5.92
N GLU A 89 -22.52 2.21 -5.80
CA GLU A 89 -21.27 1.53 -5.50
C GLU A 89 -20.18 1.93 -6.51
N HIS A 90 -19.01 2.30 -5.99
CA HIS A 90 -17.90 2.79 -6.82
C HIS A 90 -16.54 2.48 -6.18
N GLY A 91 -15.51 2.40 -7.01
CA GLY A 91 -14.12 2.17 -6.62
C GLY A 91 -13.32 3.45 -6.33
N ILE A 92 -13.96 4.63 -6.32
CA ILE A 92 -13.30 5.91 -6.01
C ILE A 92 -12.93 5.97 -4.53
N ARG A 93 -11.66 6.24 -4.25
CA ARG A 93 -11.09 6.31 -2.91
C ARG A 93 -10.47 7.68 -2.65
N THR A 94 -10.29 8.00 -1.37
CA THR A 94 -9.59 9.22 -0.97
C THR A 94 -8.21 9.29 -1.63
N GLY A 95 -7.98 10.43 -2.27
CA GLY A 95 -6.83 10.93 -3.02
C GLY A 95 -6.53 10.23 -4.33
N ASP A 96 -7.51 9.51 -4.87
CA ASP A 96 -7.54 9.27 -6.30
C ASP A 96 -7.49 10.61 -7.05
N ILE A 97 -6.74 10.64 -8.15
CA ILE A 97 -6.80 11.76 -9.09
C ILE A 97 -8.04 11.56 -9.94
N VAL A 98 -8.85 12.61 -10.04
CA VAL A 98 -10.14 12.57 -10.71
C VAL A 98 -10.29 13.77 -11.61
N ARG A 99 -11.07 13.59 -12.67
CA ARG A 99 -11.56 14.70 -13.50
C ARG A 99 -13.04 14.91 -13.21
N VAL A 100 -13.39 16.16 -12.91
CA VAL A 100 -14.77 16.63 -12.83
C VAL A 100 -15.10 17.30 -14.15
N GLY A 101 -16.02 16.72 -14.91
CA GLY A 101 -16.44 17.25 -16.22
C GLY A 101 -17.94 17.35 -16.35
N GLU A 102 -18.42 17.97 -17.42
CA GLU A 102 -19.84 17.91 -17.79
C GLU A 102 -20.17 16.56 -18.42
N THR A 103 -21.34 16.02 -18.09
CA THR A 103 -21.82 14.78 -18.70
C THR A 103 -22.16 15.06 -20.16
N PRO A 104 -21.63 14.27 -21.13
CA PRO A 104 -22.00 14.43 -22.53
C PRO A 104 -23.53 14.26 -22.71
N LYS A 105 -24.19 15.21 -23.37
CA LYS A 105 -25.62 15.09 -23.71
C LYS A 105 -25.81 13.94 -24.69
N GLY A 106 -26.87 13.15 -24.54
CA GLY A 106 -27.12 11.94 -25.36
C GLY A 106 -27.24 12.16 -26.88
N THR A 107 -27.34 13.41 -27.33
CA THR A 107 -27.37 13.83 -28.75
C THR A 107 -26.02 14.34 -29.29
N ALA A 108 -24.95 14.35 -28.47
CA ALA A 108 -23.65 14.86 -28.87
C ALA A 108 -22.97 13.96 -29.92
N ARG A 109 -22.38 14.56 -30.97
CA ARG A 109 -21.63 13.82 -31.99
C ARG A 109 -20.43 13.10 -31.36
N LYS A 110 -20.01 11.95 -31.89
CA LYS A 110 -18.90 11.13 -31.35
C LYS A 110 -17.60 11.92 -31.10
N LYS A 111 -17.31 12.93 -31.93
CA LYS A 111 -16.18 13.85 -31.79
C LYS A 111 -16.37 14.87 -30.65
N GLU A 112 -17.57 15.40 -30.51
CA GLU A 112 -17.97 16.37 -29.47
C GLU A 112 -18.02 15.70 -28.08
N ALA A 113 -18.49 14.45 -28.02
CA ALA A 113 -18.44 13.61 -26.83
C ALA A 113 -17.00 13.22 -26.43
N ALA A 114 -16.09 13.07 -27.41
CA ALA A 114 -14.67 12.85 -27.13
C ALA A 114 -13.98 14.12 -26.61
N GLU A 115 -14.28 15.30 -27.19
CA GLU A 115 -13.78 16.59 -26.70
C GLU A 115 -14.31 16.95 -25.30
N LEU A 116 -15.58 16.61 -24.99
CA LEU A 116 -16.16 16.78 -23.65
C LEU A 116 -15.58 15.82 -22.61
N LYS A 117 -15.02 14.67 -23.02
CA LYS A 117 -14.30 13.74 -22.11
C LYS A 117 -12.92 14.29 -21.69
N GLU A 118 -12.30 15.13 -22.52
CA GLU A 118 -11.03 15.79 -22.19
C GLU A 118 -11.22 17.14 -21.49
N LYS A 119 -12.37 17.82 -21.70
CA LYS A 119 -12.71 19.06 -20.98
C LYS A 119 -13.19 18.76 -19.56
N GLY A 120 -12.49 19.30 -18.58
CA GLY A 120 -12.88 19.21 -17.18
C GLY A 120 -11.80 19.77 -16.26
N VAL A 121 -12.12 19.79 -14.98
CA VAL A 121 -11.23 20.25 -13.93
C VAL A 121 -10.65 19.04 -13.22
N GLU A 122 -9.32 18.98 -13.12
CA GLU A 122 -8.63 17.92 -12.42
C GLU A 122 -8.53 18.24 -10.93
N GLY A 123 -8.66 17.21 -10.10
CA GLY A 123 -8.55 17.36 -8.67
C GLY A 123 -8.18 16.06 -7.99
N VAL A 124 -7.98 16.16 -6.68
CA VAL A 124 -7.65 15.04 -5.82
C VAL A 124 -8.83 14.81 -4.90
N VAL A 125 -9.35 13.58 -4.82
CA VAL A 125 -10.44 13.25 -3.91
C VAL A 125 -9.96 13.47 -2.46
N VAL A 126 -10.60 14.35 -1.71
CA VAL A 126 -10.24 14.62 -0.32
C VAL A 126 -11.11 13.88 0.67
N ARG A 127 -12.30 13.44 0.28
CA ARG A 127 -13.17 12.62 1.13
C ARG A 127 -14.17 11.89 0.26
N VAL A 128 -14.50 10.68 0.67
CA VAL A 128 -15.61 9.89 0.10
C VAL A 128 -16.58 9.63 1.24
N GLY A 129 -17.85 9.97 1.04
CA GLY A 129 -18.94 9.63 1.95
C GLY A 129 -20.03 8.88 1.22
N GLN A 130 -21.04 8.41 1.95
CA GLN A 130 -22.15 7.65 1.35
C GLN A 130 -23.00 8.46 0.36
N ARG A 131 -23.04 9.79 0.49
CA ARG A 131 -23.94 10.68 -0.30
C ARG A 131 -23.23 11.70 -1.18
N ALA A 132 -21.93 11.87 -0.96
CA ALA A 132 -21.15 12.86 -1.68
C ALA A 132 -19.66 12.49 -1.69
N VAL A 133 -18.96 13.00 -2.69
CA VAL A 133 -17.50 12.93 -2.84
C VAL A 133 -16.97 14.36 -2.81
N TRP A 134 -15.94 14.60 -2.01
CA TRP A 134 -15.28 15.89 -1.94
C TRP A 134 -13.99 15.84 -2.76
N VAL A 135 -13.79 16.83 -3.63
CA VAL A 135 -12.63 16.91 -4.52
C VAL A 135 -11.94 18.26 -4.32
N ALA A 136 -10.66 18.23 -3.96
CA ALA A 136 -9.81 19.43 -3.99
C ALA A 136 -9.37 19.68 -5.43
N LEU A 137 -9.86 20.77 -6.02
CA LEU A 137 -9.56 21.18 -7.38
C LEU A 137 -8.16 21.78 -7.47
N GLY A 138 -7.55 21.64 -8.64
CA GLY A 138 -6.19 22.04 -8.94
C GLY A 138 -5.23 20.88 -9.00
N LYS A 139 -4.31 20.94 -9.96
CA LYS A 139 -3.22 19.97 -10.09
C LYS A 139 -2.38 19.94 -8.81
N GLU A 140 -2.04 18.74 -8.34
CA GLU A 140 -1.19 18.58 -7.17
C GLU A 140 0.20 19.16 -7.42
N GLY A 141 0.58 20.18 -6.64
CA GLY A 141 1.84 20.92 -6.81
C GLY A 141 1.75 22.17 -7.69
N GLY A 142 0.58 22.45 -8.27
CA GLY A 142 0.31 23.72 -8.96
C GLY A 142 0.02 24.83 -7.96
N GLY A 143 1.02 25.66 -7.65
CA GLY A 143 0.87 26.90 -6.87
C GLY A 143 0.13 28.01 -7.61
N SER A 144 -0.83 27.67 -8.47
CA SER A 144 -1.65 28.64 -9.18
C SER A 144 -2.51 29.38 -8.16
N ASP A 145 -2.41 30.71 -8.12
CA ASP A 145 -3.32 31.57 -7.33
C ASP A 145 -4.72 31.63 -7.95
N ASN A 146 -4.87 31.20 -9.21
CA ASN A 146 -6.14 31.23 -9.90
C ASN A 146 -7.14 30.25 -9.28
N VAL A 147 -8.39 30.69 -9.19
CA VAL A 147 -9.53 29.86 -8.79
C VAL A 147 -9.99 29.04 -9.99
N GLU A 148 -9.93 27.72 -9.86
CA GLU A 148 -10.47 26.85 -10.91
C GLU A 148 -11.99 26.93 -10.90
N GLU A 149 -12.55 27.19 -12.09
CA GLU A 149 -13.98 27.33 -12.29
C GLU A 149 -14.58 25.95 -12.56
N VAL A 150 -15.51 25.54 -11.70
CA VAL A 150 -16.25 24.29 -11.86
C VAL A 150 -17.27 24.47 -12.99
N PRO A 151 -17.39 23.52 -13.93
CA PRO A 151 -18.41 23.60 -14.97
C PRO A 151 -19.83 23.72 -14.37
N ASP A 152 -20.68 24.50 -15.05
CA ASP A 152 -22.08 24.71 -14.66
C ASP A 152 -22.95 23.67 -15.38
N GLY A 153 -23.52 22.69 -14.66
CA GLY A 153 -24.42 21.69 -15.25
C GLY A 153 -24.41 20.34 -14.55
N LYS A 154 -24.86 19.29 -15.27
CA LYS A 154 -24.87 17.90 -14.80
C LYS A 154 -23.48 17.31 -14.93
N LEU A 155 -22.82 17.04 -13.82
CA LEU A 155 -21.43 16.64 -13.75
C LEU A 155 -21.26 15.12 -13.75
N TRP A 156 -20.06 14.69 -14.10
CA TRP A 156 -19.58 13.35 -13.82
C TRP A 156 -18.16 13.44 -13.28
N LEU A 157 -17.80 12.42 -12.49
CA LEU A 157 -16.50 12.25 -11.88
C LEU A 157 -15.88 11.00 -12.47
N VAL A 158 -14.67 11.10 -13.01
CA VAL A 158 -13.94 9.94 -13.56
C VAL A 158 -12.56 9.84 -12.95
N LYS A 159 -12.16 8.63 -12.55
CA LYS A 159 -10.82 8.34 -12.03
C LYS A 159 -9.78 8.40 -13.14
N LEU A 160 -8.68 9.10 -12.88
CA LEU A 160 -7.51 9.22 -13.76
C LEU A 160 -6.34 8.38 -13.22
N ALA A 161 -5.35 8.14 -14.07
CA ALA A 161 -4.08 7.57 -13.67
C ALA A 161 -3.35 8.52 -12.70
N ASN A 162 -2.70 7.98 -11.68
CA ASN A 162 -1.99 8.78 -10.69
C ASN A 162 -0.53 9.03 -11.11
N ASP A 163 -0.29 10.09 -11.86
CA ASP A 163 1.07 10.45 -12.30
C ASP A 163 1.94 11.10 -11.20
N VAL A 164 1.36 11.46 -10.05
CA VAL A 164 2.09 12.25 -9.04
C VAL A 164 3.18 11.42 -8.36
N THR A 165 2.91 10.14 -8.11
CA THR A 165 3.87 9.20 -7.52
C THR A 165 5.09 9.03 -8.43
N TYR A 166 4.88 8.74 -9.71
CA TYR A 166 5.92 8.63 -10.73
C TYR A 166 6.72 9.91 -10.90
N ARG A 167 6.05 11.07 -10.96
CA ARG A 167 6.71 12.37 -11.05
C ARG A 167 7.67 12.62 -9.89
N ARG A 168 7.29 12.23 -8.67
CA ARG A 168 8.17 12.36 -7.48
C ARG A 168 9.37 11.44 -7.55
N MET A 169 9.18 10.17 -7.93
CA MET A 169 10.28 9.23 -8.13
C MET A 169 11.24 9.74 -9.21
N ASN A 170 10.72 10.12 -10.37
CA ASN A 170 11.52 10.64 -11.50
C ASN A 170 12.28 11.91 -11.13
N GLN A 171 11.66 12.85 -10.42
CA GLN A 171 12.34 14.05 -9.93
C GLN A 171 13.49 13.71 -8.97
N THR A 172 13.28 12.74 -8.07
CA THR A 172 14.27 12.30 -7.09
C THR A 172 15.46 11.65 -7.78
N LEU A 173 15.20 10.67 -8.65
CA LEU A 173 16.22 9.94 -9.40
C LEU A 173 17.00 10.88 -10.33
N THR A 174 16.32 11.78 -11.04
CA THR A 174 16.97 12.78 -11.91
C THR A 174 17.90 13.71 -11.11
N ARG A 175 17.51 14.11 -9.90
CA ARG A 175 18.35 14.94 -9.03
C ARG A 175 19.60 14.19 -8.58
N LEU A 176 19.47 12.92 -8.22
CA LEU A 176 20.59 12.06 -7.83
C LEU A 176 21.52 11.79 -9.02
N LEU A 177 20.97 11.49 -10.20
CA LEU A 177 21.74 11.25 -11.43
C LEU A 177 22.57 12.47 -11.87
N LYS A 178 22.05 13.69 -11.67
CA LYS A 178 22.75 14.95 -12.01
C LYS A 178 23.73 15.41 -10.94
N ALA A 179 23.69 14.85 -9.74
CA ALA A 179 24.56 15.25 -8.65
C ALA A 179 25.98 14.71 -8.89
N PRO A 180 27.04 15.53 -8.76
CA PRO A 180 28.40 15.02 -8.86
C PRO A 180 28.70 14.07 -7.69
N GLU A 181 29.47 13.01 -7.91
CA GLU A 181 29.74 12.01 -6.86
C GLU A 181 30.41 12.57 -5.60
N SER A 182 31.13 13.68 -5.74
CA SER A 182 31.74 14.42 -4.62
C SER A 182 30.71 15.08 -3.70
N SER A 183 29.48 15.29 -4.18
CA SER A 183 28.39 15.86 -3.39
C SER A 183 27.59 14.83 -2.59
N TYR A 184 27.83 13.53 -2.81
CA TYR A 184 27.14 12.49 -2.06
C TYR A 184 27.55 12.49 -0.59
N THR A 185 26.56 12.44 0.28
CA THR A 185 26.78 12.30 1.73
C THR A 185 27.38 10.94 2.08
N THR A 186 27.98 10.80 3.26
CA THR A 186 28.51 9.51 3.73
C THR A 186 27.46 8.40 3.67
N LEU A 187 26.23 8.70 4.10
CA LEU A 187 25.10 7.78 4.00
C LEU A 187 24.85 7.36 2.54
N GLN A 188 24.73 8.32 1.63
CA GLN A 188 24.49 8.03 0.21
C GLN A 188 25.60 7.18 -0.41
N ARG A 189 26.86 7.42 -0.04
CA ARG A 189 28.00 6.61 -0.47
C ARG A 189 27.90 5.16 0.02
N VAL A 190 27.48 4.94 1.27
CA VAL A 190 27.23 3.58 1.81
C VAL A 190 26.04 2.92 1.10
N LEU A 191 24.96 3.66 0.84
CA LEU A 191 23.76 3.13 0.16
C LEU A 191 24.02 2.78 -1.31
N LEU A 192 24.89 3.53 -1.98
CA LEU A 192 25.38 3.22 -3.33
C LEU A 192 26.55 2.21 -3.31
N GLY A 193 27.01 1.87 -2.11
CA GLY A 193 28.16 1.05 -1.76
C GLY A 193 29.48 1.46 -2.42
N LEU A 194 29.65 2.77 -2.60
CA LEU A 194 30.94 3.41 -2.84
C LEU A 194 31.83 3.35 -1.57
N SER A 195 31.23 3.06 -0.42
CA SER A 195 31.90 2.80 0.86
C SER A 195 31.20 1.68 1.62
N SER A 196 31.92 1.04 2.54
CA SER A 196 31.32 0.10 3.50
C SER A 196 30.70 0.86 4.69
N PRO A 197 29.67 0.30 5.36
CA PRO A 197 29.16 0.85 6.60
C PRO A 197 30.27 0.98 7.65
N GLY A 198 30.25 2.06 8.43
CA GLY A 198 31.22 2.27 9.51
C GLY A 198 31.13 1.21 10.60
N THR A 199 32.19 1.09 11.41
CA THR A 199 32.17 0.21 12.59
C THR A 199 31.19 0.73 13.63
N ALA A 200 30.39 -0.18 14.20
CA ALA A 200 29.44 0.17 15.24
C ALA A 200 30.16 0.79 16.45
N ASP A 201 29.68 1.95 16.90
CA ASP A 201 30.26 2.62 18.06
C ASP A 201 29.84 1.90 19.34
N SER A 202 30.80 1.21 19.95
CA SER A 202 30.63 0.48 21.21
C SER A 202 30.83 1.37 22.44
N SER A 203 31.28 2.62 22.26
CA SER A 203 31.46 3.58 23.37
C SER A 203 30.12 3.99 24.01
N HIS A 204 29.01 3.86 23.27
CA HIS A 204 27.64 4.08 23.76
C HIS A 204 26.94 2.78 24.22
N SER A 205 27.71 1.72 24.54
CA SER A 205 27.17 0.47 25.10
C SER A 205 26.70 0.59 26.55
N ASP A 206 26.88 1.77 27.17
CA ASP A 206 26.42 2.07 28.52
C ASP A 206 24.89 1.99 28.63
N LYS A 207 24.45 1.12 29.55
CA LYS A 207 23.08 0.91 30.07
C LYS A 207 21.97 1.60 29.26
N PHE A 208 21.47 0.90 28.24
CA PHE A 208 20.22 1.24 27.60
C PHE A 208 19.06 0.99 28.57
N ASP A 209 18.57 2.04 29.21
CA ASP A 209 17.28 2.01 29.88
C ASP A 209 16.20 2.06 28.81
N PHE A 210 15.60 0.90 28.53
CA PHE A 210 14.47 0.82 27.61
C PHE A 210 13.23 1.47 28.23
N PHE A 211 12.43 2.15 27.41
CA PHE A 211 11.17 2.72 27.85
C PHE A 211 10.13 1.62 28.09
N ASP A 212 10.13 0.61 27.22
CA ASP A 212 9.28 -0.59 27.36
C ASP A 212 10.05 -1.76 28.00
N SER A 213 9.68 -2.13 29.23
CA SER A 213 10.30 -3.26 29.94
C SER A 213 9.88 -4.64 29.39
N THR A 214 8.85 -4.71 28.53
CA THR A 214 8.30 -5.96 27.98
C THR A 214 9.03 -6.44 26.72
N LEU A 215 9.95 -5.63 26.18
CA LEU A 215 10.76 -5.99 25.01
C LEU A 215 11.56 -7.26 25.25
N ASN A 216 11.42 -8.23 24.34
CA ASN A 216 12.18 -9.47 24.41
C ASN A 216 13.66 -9.27 24.01
N PRO A 217 14.56 -10.23 24.30
CA PRO A 217 15.99 -10.09 24.00
C PRO A 217 16.32 -9.79 22.54
N SER A 218 15.56 -10.35 21.57
CA SER A 218 15.79 -10.11 20.14
C SER A 218 15.45 -8.67 19.73
N GLN A 219 14.36 -8.11 20.28
CA GLN A 219 13.95 -6.73 20.06
C GLN A 219 14.95 -5.76 20.71
N GLN A 220 15.35 -6.03 21.96
CA GLN A 220 16.39 -5.24 22.63
C GLN A 220 17.71 -5.25 21.86
N ASN A 221 18.12 -6.41 21.32
CA ASN A 221 19.33 -6.51 20.49
C ASN A 221 19.20 -5.69 19.20
N ALA A 222 18.06 -5.75 18.53
CA ALA A 222 17.80 -4.96 17.32
C ALA A 222 17.83 -3.45 17.59
N VAL A 223 17.24 -2.99 18.70
CA VAL A 223 17.29 -1.57 19.12
C VAL A 223 18.72 -1.14 19.39
N ARG A 224 19.47 -1.86 20.24
CA ARG A 224 20.88 -1.54 20.54
C ARG A 224 21.72 -1.49 19.27
N PHE A 225 21.55 -2.48 18.40
CA PHE A 225 22.24 -2.55 17.12
C PHE A 225 21.95 -1.34 16.24
N ALA A 226 20.67 -0.99 16.02
CA ALA A 226 20.30 0.14 15.18
C ALA A 226 20.77 1.49 15.75
N LEU A 227 20.80 1.61 17.08
CA LEU A 227 21.32 2.79 17.78
C LEU A 227 22.84 2.95 17.62
N CYS A 228 23.60 1.85 17.62
CA CYS A 228 25.07 1.83 17.46
C CYS A 228 25.53 1.86 16.00
N ALA A 229 24.68 1.44 15.05
CA ALA A 229 25.01 1.46 13.63
C ALA A 229 25.18 2.91 13.13
N PRO A 230 26.29 3.27 12.47
CA PRO A 230 26.55 4.66 12.08
C PRO A 230 25.63 5.15 10.95
N GLU A 231 25.66 4.51 9.78
CA GLU A 231 24.86 4.95 8.61
C GLU A 231 23.60 4.10 8.38
N ILE A 232 23.67 2.78 8.56
CA ILE A 232 22.56 1.89 8.17
C ILE A 232 22.31 0.76 9.14
N ALA A 233 21.03 0.50 9.42
CA ALA A 233 20.57 -0.71 10.10
C ALA A 233 19.32 -1.30 9.43
N LEU A 234 19.29 -2.62 9.28
CA LEU A 234 18.15 -3.39 8.80
C LEU A 234 17.54 -4.18 9.96
N ILE A 235 16.26 -3.93 10.25
CA ILE A 235 15.46 -4.72 11.19
C ILE A 235 14.59 -5.66 10.38
N HIS A 236 14.94 -6.94 10.38
CA HIS A 236 14.14 -7.99 9.76
C HIS A 236 13.09 -8.46 10.76
N GLY A 237 11.84 -8.07 10.53
CA GLY A 237 10.70 -8.38 11.39
C GLY A 237 9.70 -9.32 10.73
N PRO A 238 9.87 -10.65 10.86
CA PRO A 238 8.90 -11.66 10.44
C PRO A 238 7.48 -11.44 11.01
N PRO A 239 6.45 -12.11 10.48
CA PRO A 239 5.07 -11.98 10.95
C PRO A 239 4.93 -12.16 12.46
N GLY A 240 4.20 -11.24 13.12
CA GLY A 240 3.91 -11.33 14.55
C GLY A 240 5.08 -11.03 15.50
N THR A 241 6.26 -10.64 15.02
CA THR A 241 7.46 -10.43 15.87
C THR A 241 7.52 -9.08 16.59
N GLY A 242 6.50 -8.24 16.45
CA GLY A 242 6.46 -6.91 17.08
C GLY A 242 7.41 -5.90 16.43
N LYS A 243 7.54 -5.92 15.10
CA LYS A 243 8.34 -4.96 14.33
C LYS A 243 8.02 -3.51 14.69
N THR A 244 6.74 -3.15 14.68
CA THR A 244 6.27 -1.80 15.04
C THR A 244 6.59 -1.47 16.51
N TYR A 245 6.41 -2.40 17.46
CA TYR A 245 6.83 -2.20 18.86
C TYR A 245 8.32 -1.87 18.98
N THR A 246 9.16 -2.61 18.26
CA THR A 246 10.62 -2.40 18.24
C THR A 246 10.98 -1.03 17.66
N LEU A 247 10.28 -0.60 16.60
CA LEU A 247 10.49 0.73 16.01
C LEU A 247 10.08 1.87 16.94
N ILE A 248 9.01 1.72 17.71
CA ILE A 248 8.58 2.73 18.69
C ILE A 248 9.66 2.95 19.74
N GLU A 249 10.16 1.88 20.36
CA GLU A 249 11.26 1.96 21.32
C GLU A 249 12.49 2.64 20.68
N LEU A 250 12.86 2.22 19.47
CA LEU A 250 13.99 2.79 18.75
C LEU A 250 13.84 4.29 18.51
N ILE A 251 12.65 4.74 18.09
CA ILE A 251 12.35 6.16 17.90
C ILE A 251 12.50 6.91 19.24
N LEU A 252 11.93 6.41 20.33
CA LEU A 252 12.05 7.03 21.65
C LEU A 252 13.51 7.15 22.11
N GLN A 253 14.34 6.15 21.85
CA GLN A 253 15.77 6.19 22.16
C GLN A 253 16.54 7.22 21.29
N LEU A 254 16.18 7.37 20.01
CA LEU A 254 16.73 8.44 19.15
C LEU A 254 16.33 9.82 19.67
N LEU A 255 15.08 9.98 20.12
CA LEU A 255 14.59 11.23 20.73
C LEU A 255 15.31 11.57 22.03
N LYS A 256 15.59 10.55 22.88
CA LYS A 256 16.39 10.72 24.12
C LYS A 256 17.80 11.24 23.82
N ARG A 257 18.34 10.96 22.63
CA ARG A 257 19.62 11.48 22.11
C ARG A 257 19.48 12.82 21.38
N ASN A 258 18.33 13.48 21.53
CA ASN A 258 17.98 14.75 20.89
C ASN A 258 18.08 14.73 19.36
N GLN A 259 17.87 13.56 18.74
CA GLN A 259 17.84 13.40 17.29
C GLN A 259 16.42 13.62 16.78
N ARG A 260 16.29 14.34 15.66
CA ARG A 260 15.01 14.54 14.98
C ARG A 260 14.80 13.47 13.91
N VAL A 261 13.62 12.85 13.93
CA VAL A 261 13.36 11.64 13.15
C VAL A 261 12.28 11.88 12.09
N LEU A 262 12.58 11.48 10.85
CA LEU A 262 11.58 11.36 9.78
C LEU A 262 11.18 9.89 9.63
N VAL A 263 9.93 9.57 9.95
CA VAL A 263 9.38 8.22 9.82
C VAL A 263 8.56 8.12 8.55
N CYS A 264 8.81 7.09 7.76
CA CYS A 264 8.16 6.84 6.49
C CYS A 264 7.64 5.41 6.35
N GLY A 265 6.66 5.23 5.47
CA GLY A 265 6.17 3.93 5.05
C GLY A 265 5.57 3.98 3.65
N PRO A 266 5.44 2.84 2.95
CA PRO A 266 4.86 2.79 1.60
C PRO A 266 3.35 3.06 1.59
N SER A 267 2.63 2.76 2.69
CA SER A 267 1.17 2.93 2.81
C SER A 267 0.79 3.88 3.94
N ASN A 268 -0.46 4.37 3.96
CA ASN A 268 -0.93 5.18 5.09
C ASN A 268 -1.05 4.36 6.37
N ILE A 269 -1.54 3.12 6.27
CA ILE A 269 -1.75 2.24 7.41
C ILE A 269 -0.44 1.96 8.14
N SER A 270 0.66 1.69 7.42
CA SER A 270 1.94 1.43 8.09
C SER A 270 2.45 2.63 8.89
N VAL A 271 2.25 3.84 8.37
CA VAL A 271 2.63 5.09 9.06
C VAL A 271 1.69 5.36 10.24
N ASP A 272 0.39 5.19 10.05
CA ASP A 272 -0.63 5.50 11.05
C ASP A 272 -0.50 4.59 12.29
N ASN A 273 -0.17 3.31 12.10
CA ASN A 273 0.12 2.39 13.20
C ASN A 273 1.28 2.87 14.08
N ILE A 274 2.31 3.51 13.49
CA ILE A 274 3.40 4.11 14.26
C ILE A 274 2.91 5.37 14.98
N VAL A 275 2.13 6.23 14.32
CA VAL A 275 1.59 7.45 14.95
C VAL A 275 0.77 7.10 16.19
N GLU A 276 -0.17 6.16 16.05
CA GLU A 276 -1.06 5.73 17.13
C GLU A 276 -0.29 5.19 18.33
N ARG A 277 0.70 4.32 18.10
CA ARG A 277 1.47 3.76 19.22
C ARG A 277 2.43 4.77 19.84
N LEU A 278 3.02 5.64 19.03
CA LEU A 278 3.92 6.66 19.55
C LEU A 278 3.17 7.68 20.40
N SER A 279 1.95 8.08 19.99
CA SER A 279 1.13 9.01 20.77
C SER A 279 0.62 8.41 22.07
N LEU A 280 0.33 7.11 22.11
CA LEU A 280 -0.05 6.41 23.34
C LEU A 280 1.15 6.22 24.29
N THR A 281 2.31 5.86 23.76
CA THR A 281 3.50 5.55 24.58
C THR A 281 4.19 6.80 25.10
N SER A 282 4.18 7.89 24.32
CA SER A 282 4.78 9.17 24.71
C SER A 282 3.89 10.35 24.30
N PRO A 283 2.82 10.64 25.06
CA PRO A 283 1.86 11.70 24.74
C PRO A 283 2.48 13.10 24.67
N SER A 284 3.60 13.33 25.36
CA SER A 284 4.32 14.60 25.38
C SER A 284 5.22 14.82 24.16
N THR A 285 5.46 13.80 23.32
CA THR A 285 6.33 13.95 22.16
C THR A 285 5.62 14.76 21.07
N PRO A 286 6.19 15.89 20.61
CA PRO A 286 5.59 16.65 19.52
C PRO A 286 5.79 15.89 18.20
N ILE A 287 4.69 15.36 17.68
CA ILE A 287 4.64 14.59 16.43
C ILE A 287 3.70 15.25 15.41
N VAL A 288 4.07 15.19 14.13
CA VAL A 288 3.24 15.66 13.02
C VAL A 288 3.11 14.57 11.96
N ARG A 289 1.87 14.22 11.62
CA ARG A 289 1.52 13.31 10.53
C ARG A 289 1.17 14.10 9.26
N LEU A 290 2.00 13.99 8.23
CA LEU A 290 1.78 14.61 6.93
C LEU A 290 0.96 13.70 6.03
N GLY A 291 -0.22 14.13 5.63
CA GLY A 291 -1.10 13.38 4.76
C GLY A 291 -2.50 13.96 4.81
N HIS A 292 -3.35 13.56 3.88
CA HIS A 292 -4.73 14.03 3.87
C HIS A 292 -5.53 13.33 4.97
N PRO A 293 -6.25 14.05 5.87
CA PRO A 293 -6.96 13.47 7.01
C PRO A 293 -7.88 12.29 6.66
N ALA A 294 -8.61 12.36 5.56
CA ALA A 294 -9.51 11.28 5.15
C ALA A 294 -8.83 9.99 4.65
N ARG A 295 -7.48 9.95 4.60
CA ARG A 295 -6.70 8.72 4.38
C ARG A 295 -6.12 8.15 5.67
N LEU A 296 -6.30 8.86 6.77
CA LEU A 296 -5.70 8.53 8.06
C LEU A 296 -6.69 7.76 8.92
N LEU A 297 -6.16 6.93 9.81
CA LEU A 297 -6.96 6.32 10.86
C LEU A 297 -7.59 7.40 11.78
N PRO A 298 -8.83 7.18 12.28
CA PRO A 298 -9.50 8.13 13.16
C PRO A 298 -8.67 8.53 14.40
N SER A 299 -7.96 7.57 15.02
CA SER A 299 -7.08 7.79 16.17
C SER A 299 -5.88 8.70 15.87
N VAL A 300 -5.50 8.82 14.59
CA VAL A 300 -4.33 9.58 14.13
C VAL A 300 -4.70 11.01 13.69
N LEU A 301 -5.98 11.30 13.47
CA LEU A 301 -6.44 12.59 12.92
C LEU A 301 -5.95 13.81 13.71
N ASN A 302 -5.91 13.71 15.04
CA ASN A 302 -5.46 14.80 15.91
C ASN A 302 -3.98 15.17 15.74
N HIS A 303 -3.19 14.27 15.17
CA HIS A 303 -1.78 14.50 14.85
C HIS A 303 -1.55 14.91 13.39
N SER A 304 -2.61 14.95 12.58
CA SER A 304 -2.49 15.35 11.17
C SER A 304 -2.15 16.82 11.03
N LEU A 305 -1.28 17.16 10.09
CA LEU A 305 -0.86 18.55 9.86
C LEU A 305 -2.06 19.49 9.66
N GLU A 306 -3.05 19.07 8.88
CA GLU A 306 -4.23 19.89 8.60
C GLU A 306 -5.13 20.12 9.82
N VAL A 307 -5.18 19.17 10.76
CA VAL A 307 -5.92 19.36 12.01
C VAL A 307 -5.12 20.28 12.93
N LEU A 308 -3.80 20.06 13.06
CA LEU A 308 -2.91 20.88 13.89
C LEU A 308 -2.86 22.34 13.45
N THR A 309 -2.93 22.63 12.14
CA THR A 309 -3.02 24.01 11.64
C THR A 309 -4.34 24.70 11.96
N ARG A 310 -5.36 23.95 12.39
CA ARG A 310 -6.69 24.48 12.79
C ARG A 310 -6.87 24.55 14.30
N THR A 311 -6.21 23.68 15.06
CA THR A 311 -6.40 23.56 16.51
C THR A 311 -5.27 24.18 17.33
N SER A 312 -4.10 24.41 16.75
CA SER A 312 -2.98 25.06 17.45
C SER A 312 -3.26 26.54 17.74
N GLU A 313 -2.59 27.10 18.74
CA GLU A 313 -2.68 28.54 19.05
C GLU A 313 -2.29 29.42 17.83
N ALA A 314 -1.42 28.92 16.95
CA ALA A 314 -1.05 29.57 15.70
C ALA A 314 -2.17 29.57 14.62
N ALA A 315 -3.23 28.77 14.79
CA ALA A 315 -4.35 28.66 13.86
C ALA A 315 -5.22 29.93 13.82
N GLY A 316 -5.25 30.71 14.90
CA GLY A 316 -6.01 31.97 14.97
C GLY A 316 -5.64 32.93 13.84
N ILE A 317 -4.36 32.92 13.44
CA ILE A 317 -3.80 33.79 12.38
C ILE A 317 -4.41 33.48 10.99
N VAL A 318 -4.81 32.22 10.77
CA VAL A 318 -5.27 31.69 9.48
C VAL A 318 -6.80 31.61 9.40
N SER A 319 -7.49 31.50 10.54
CA SER A 319 -8.95 31.30 10.58
C SER A 319 -9.74 32.46 9.96
N ASP A 320 -9.29 33.70 10.10
CA ASP A 320 -10.06 34.87 9.67
C ASP A 320 -10.09 34.98 8.14
N VAL A 321 -8.91 34.89 7.52
CA VAL A 321 -8.76 34.90 6.05
C VAL A 321 -9.55 33.76 5.42
N ARG A 322 -9.58 32.58 6.06
CA ARG A 322 -10.37 31.43 5.58
C ARG A 322 -11.86 31.71 5.56
N LYS A 323 -12.41 32.26 6.66
CA LYS A 323 -13.84 32.59 6.76
C LYS A 323 -14.25 33.60 5.69
N GLU A 324 -13.38 34.57 5.42
CA GLU A 324 -13.58 35.55 4.36
C GLU A 324 -13.58 34.89 2.97
N MET A 325 -12.62 34.02 2.69
CA MET A 325 -12.56 33.24 1.44
C MET A 325 -13.80 32.37 1.23
N ASP A 326 -14.26 31.65 2.25
CA ASP A 326 -15.45 30.79 2.17
C ASP A 326 -16.71 31.62 1.88
N THR A 327 -16.82 32.80 2.49
CA THR A 327 -17.92 33.75 2.25
C THR A 327 -17.93 34.24 0.81
N LYS A 328 -16.77 34.67 0.28
CA LYS A 328 -16.62 35.13 -1.10
C LYS A 328 -16.87 33.99 -2.11
N GLN A 329 -16.37 32.78 -1.85
CA GLN A 329 -16.64 31.61 -2.68
C GLN A 329 -18.14 31.28 -2.77
N ALA A 330 -18.84 31.30 -1.64
CA ALA A 330 -20.29 31.08 -1.61
C ALA A 330 -21.07 32.16 -2.38
N SER A 331 -20.54 33.39 -2.48
CA SER A 331 -21.17 34.49 -3.22
C SER A 331 -21.11 34.32 -4.75
N ILE A 332 -20.09 33.63 -5.29
CA ILE A 332 -19.88 33.43 -6.75
C ILE A 332 -21.15 32.89 -7.42
N ARG A 333 -21.80 31.89 -6.81
CA ARG A 333 -22.99 31.24 -7.38
C ARG A 333 -24.25 32.09 -7.32
N LYS A 334 -24.29 33.06 -6.41
CA LYS A 334 -25.44 33.98 -6.26
C LYS A 334 -25.34 35.15 -7.25
N THR A 335 -24.14 35.48 -7.69
CA THR A 335 -23.87 36.61 -8.58
C THR A 335 -24.14 36.27 -10.05
N ARG A 336 -25.16 36.90 -10.64
CA ARG A 336 -25.51 36.74 -12.07
C ARG A 336 -24.74 37.69 -12.99
N ASN A 337 -24.16 38.77 -12.46
CA ASN A 337 -23.42 39.77 -13.22
C ASN A 337 -21.96 39.34 -13.45
N ALA A 338 -21.54 39.25 -14.72
CA ALA A 338 -20.20 38.83 -15.09
C ALA A 338 -19.08 39.75 -14.57
N ARG A 339 -19.34 41.06 -14.45
CA ARG A 339 -18.34 42.03 -13.95
C ARG A 339 -18.10 41.86 -12.45
N GLU A 340 -19.16 41.66 -11.68
CA GLU A 340 -19.09 41.37 -10.24
C GLU A 340 -18.45 40.01 -9.97
N ARG A 341 -18.79 38.98 -10.77
CA ARG A 341 -18.16 37.65 -10.67
C ARG A 341 -16.64 37.73 -10.89
N ARG A 342 -16.18 38.52 -11.87
CA ARG A 342 -14.74 38.77 -12.09
C ARG A 342 -14.08 39.50 -10.92
N ALA A 343 -14.75 40.48 -10.30
CA ALA A 343 -14.24 41.16 -9.12
C ALA A 343 -14.08 40.20 -7.92
N ILE A 344 -15.07 39.34 -7.68
CA ILE A 344 -15.00 38.30 -6.62
C ILE A 344 -13.82 37.34 -6.86
N TYR A 345 -13.57 36.94 -8.12
CA TYR A 345 -12.41 36.11 -8.45
C TYR A 345 -11.07 36.81 -8.22
N ALA A 346 -10.99 38.12 -8.47
CA ALA A 346 -9.79 38.92 -8.18
C ALA A 346 -9.55 39.00 -6.67
N ASP A 347 -10.57 39.36 -5.88
CA ASP A 347 -10.49 39.38 -4.42
C ASP A 347 -10.05 38.02 -3.86
N LEU A 348 -10.63 36.92 -4.37
CA LEU A 348 -10.27 35.57 -3.93
C LEU A 348 -8.84 35.19 -4.26
N LYS A 349 -8.28 35.73 -5.35
CA LYS A 349 -6.88 35.50 -5.71
C LYS A 349 -5.95 36.14 -4.68
N ASP A 350 -6.25 37.37 -4.27
CA ASP A 350 -5.45 38.11 -3.29
C ASP A 350 -5.58 37.48 -1.90
N LEU A 351 -6.80 37.15 -1.47
CA LEU A 351 -7.05 36.44 -0.21
C LEU A 351 -6.36 35.07 -0.17
N ARG A 352 -6.33 34.33 -1.30
CA ARG A 352 -5.60 33.06 -1.40
C ARG A 352 -4.11 33.22 -1.21
N LYS A 353 -3.53 34.27 -1.79
CA LYS A 353 -2.11 34.56 -1.65
C LYS A 353 -1.77 34.84 -0.20
N GLU A 354 -2.53 35.71 0.46
CA GLU A 354 -2.37 35.99 1.88
C GLU A 354 -2.57 34.75 2.75
N TYR A 355 -3.62 33.96 2.48
CA TYR A 355 -3.88 32.70 3.19
C TYR A 355 -2.70 31.75 3.09
N ARG A 356 -2.12 31.56 1.89
CA ARG A 356 -0.97 30.68 1.68
C ARG A 356 0.27 31.15 2.41
N GLU A 357 0.53 32.46 2.45
CA GLU A 357 1.68 33.02 3.18
C GLU A 357 1.55 32.81 4.69
N ARG A 358 0.36 33.06 5.26
CA ARG A 358 0.09 32.86 6.69
C ARG A 358 0.09 31.37 7.07
N GLU A 359 -0.59 30.53 6.29
CA GLU A 359 -0.64 29.09 6.48
C GLU A 359 0.75 28.46 6.34
N GLY A 360 1.55 28.90 5.36
CA GLY A 360 2.92 28.45 5.16
C GLY A 360 3.80 28.66 6.37
N LYS A 361 3.74 29.85 7.01
CA LYS A 361 4.48 30.14 8.25
C LYS A 361 4.02 29.27 9.42
N CYS A 362 2.71 29.08 9.57
CA CYS A 362 2.15 28.21 10.60
C CYS A 362 2.61 26.76 10.43
N ILE A 363 2.49 26.22 9.21
CA ILE A 363 2.94 24.88 8.85
C ILE A 363 4.44 24.72 9.12
N ASP A 364 5.27 25.66 8.66
CA ASP A 364 6.71 25.59 8.86
C ASP A 364 7.09 25.59 10.34
N GLY A 365 6.43 26.41 11.16
CA GLY A 365 6.61 26.42 12.61
C GLY A 365 6.21 25.10 13.27
N LEU A 366 5.06 24.52 12.90
CA LEU A 366 4.59 23.24 13.42
C LEU A 366 5.52 22.09 13.05
N VAL A 367 5.95 22.03 11.78
CA VAL A 367 6.85 20.97 11.32
C VAL A 367 8.21 21.15 12.01
N THR A 368 8.81 22.35 12.00
CA THR A 368 10.12 22.64 12.60
C THR A 368 10.18 22.31 14.09
N SER A 369 9.14 22.64 14.86
CA SER A 369 9.07 22.36 16.30
C SER A 369 8.85 20.88 16.62
N SER A 370 8.38 20.08 15.66
CA SER A 370 8.14 18.65 15.85
C SER A 370 9.42 17.83 15.88
N LYS A 371 9.49 16.91 16.84
CA LYS A 371 10.63 15.99 17.02
C LYS A 371 10.52 14.76 16.13
N VAL A 372 9.30 14.34 15.80
CA VAL A 372 9.03 13.28 14.83
C VAL A 372 8.06 13.77 13.78
N VAL A 373 8.44 13.63 12.52
CA VAL A 373 7.56 13.89 11.37
C VAL A 373 7.29 12.57 10.68
N LEU A 374 6.02 12.26 10.43
CA LEU A 374 5.57 10.98 9.87
C LEU A 374 4.86 11.22 8.55
N SER A 375 5.23 10.50 7.50
CA SER A 375 4.59 10.61 6.18
C SER A 375 4.66 9.30 5.41
N THR A 376 3.91 9.18 4.32
CA THR A 376 4.24 8.12 3.33
C THR A 376 5.57 8.47 2.65
N LEU A 377 6.22 7.50 2.00
CA LEU A 377 7.46 7.73 1.23
C LEU A 377 7.30 8.85 0.21
N HIS A 378 6.19 8.85 -0.53
CA HIS A 378 5.87 9.95 -1.44
C HIS A 378 5.60 11.25 -0.69
N GLY A 379 4.88 11.19 0.44
CA GLY A 379 4.62 12.34 1.30
C GLY A 379 5.89 13.05 1.78
N ALA A 380 7.01 12.33 1.90
CA ALA A 380 8.29 12.89 2.27
C ALA A 380 8.83 13.93 1.26
N GLY A 381 8.42 13.84 0.00
CA GLY A 381 8.75 14.80 -1.05
C GLY A 381 7.85 16.04 -1.10
N SER A 382 6.97 16.21 -0.11
CA SER A 382 6.07 17.36 -0.03
C SER A 382 6.81 18.67 0.23
N HIS A 383 6.20 19.80 -0.12
CA HIS A 383 6.82 21.12 0.05
C HIS A 383 7.14 21.43 1.52
N GLN A 384 6.29 20.93 2.42
CA GLN A 384 6.39 21.08 3.87
C GLN A 384 7.69 20.50 4.47
N ILE A 385 8.36 19.57 3.77
CA ILE A 385 9.62 18.95 4.24
C ILE A 385 10.87 19.63 3.64
N ARG A 386 10.78 20.35 2.52
CA ARG A 386 11.97 20.75 1.74
C ARG A 386 13.03 21.57 2.50
N ASN A 387 12.62 22.33 3.52
CA ASN A 387 13.51 23.17 4.33
C ASN A 387 13.75 22.59 5.74
N GLN A 388 13.38 21.34 5.94
CA GLN A 388 13.48 20.67 7.23
C GLN A 388 14.76 19.82 7.25
N ALA A 389 15.38 19.75 8.42
CA ALA A 389 16.54 18.90 8.65
C ALA A 389 16.17 17.77 9.62
N PHE A 390 16.45 16.54 9.22
CA PHE A 390 16.32 15.34 10.04
C PHE A 390 17.68 14.68 10.21
N ASP A 391 17.91 14.05 11.36
CA ASP A 391 19.15 13.33 11.63
C ASP A 391 19.06 11.88 11.14
N VAL A 392 17.87 11.28 11.30
CA VAL A 392 17.58 9.87 11.04
C VAL A 392 16.30 9.72 10.24
N VAL A 393 16.35 8.87 9.21
CA VAL A 393 15.18 8.40 8.47
C VAL A 393 14.88 6.96 8.89
N VAL A 394 13.64 6.69 9.29
CA VAL A 394 13.14 5.34 9.58
C VAL A 394 12.10 4.99 8.53
N ILE A 395 12.26 3.86 7.85
CA ILE A 395 11.28 3.36 6.87
C ILE A 395 10.73 2.03 7.38
N ASP A 396 9.44 2.00 7.72
CA ASP A 396 8.71 0.76 8.02
C ASP A 396 8.12 0.15 6.74
N GLU A 397 7.94 -1.16 6.75
CA GLU A 397 7.55 -1.97 5.59
C GLU A 397 8.44 -1.71 4.34
N ALA A 398 9.75 -1.49 4.54
CA ALA A 398 10.70 -1.18 3.48
C ALA A 398 10.80 -2.28 2.39
N SER A 399 10.46 -3.53 2.73
CA SER A 399 10.41 -4.66 1.80
C SER A 399 9.18 -4.65 0.88
N GLN A 400 8.21 -3.76 1.12
CA GLN A 400 7.05 -3.53 0.25
C GLN A 400 7.18 -2.23 -0.54
N ALA A 401 8.29 -1.52 -0.42
CA ALA A 401 8.54 -0.26 -1.09
C ALA A 401 9.41 -0.46 -2.33
N LEU A 402 9.05 0.22 -3.43
CA LEU A 402 9.94 0.34 -4.58
C LEU A 402 11.19 1.12 -4.15
N GLU A 403 12.37 0.66 -4.55
CA GLU A 403 13.62 1.34 -4.20
C GLU A 403 13.63 2.86 -4.55
N PRO A 404 13.12 3.30 -5.72
CA PRO A 404 12.97 4.72 -6.03
C PRO A 404 12.18 5.53 -4.99
N GLN A 405 11.20 4.93 -4.30
CA GLN A 405 10.41 5.59 -3.26
C GLN A 405 11.24 5.84 -2.00
N CYS A 406 12.12 4.90 -1.63
CA CYS A 406 12.99 5.00 -0.45
C CYS A 406 14.03 6.14 -0.58
N TRP A 407 14.39 6.53 -1.81
CA TRP A 407 15.27 7.67 -2.05
C TRP A 407 14.61 9.03 -1.80
N ILE A 408 13.27 9.13 -1.84
CA ILE A 408 12.55 10.40 -1.65
C ILE A 408 12.87 11.03 -0.29
N PRO A 409 12.65 10.38 0.87
CA PRO A 409 12.98 10.97 2.17
C PRO A 409 14.47 11.25 2.35
N LEU A 410 15.36 10.50 1.68
CA LEU A 410 16.81 10.69 1.75
C LEU A 410 17.29 11.93 0.97
N VAL A 411 16.56 12.34 -0.07
CA VAL A 411 16.87 13.51 -0.88
C VAL A 411 16.18 14.77 -0.36
N PHE A 412 14.94 14.63 0.14
CA PHE A 412 14.13 15.76 0.59
C PHE A 412 14.17 16.00 2.09
N GLY A 413 14.57 15.02 2.91
CA GLY A 413 14.71 15.15 4.37
C GLY A 413 15.89 16.01 4.84
N GLY A 414 16.59 16.65 3.92
CA GLY A 414 17.70 17.56 4.19
C GLY A 414 19.08 16.88 4.18
N ALA A 415 20.13 17.69 4.04
CA ALA A 415 21.51 17.22 3.97
C ALA A 415 22.04 16.62 5.28
N ASN A 416 21.33 16.84 6.40
CA ASN A 416 21.73 16.40 7.73
C ASN A 416 21.36 14.94 8.02
N VAL A 417 20.66 14.25 7.11
CA VAL A 417 20.33 12.83 7.30
C VAL A 417 21.61 12.01 7.25
N ARG A 418 21.99 11.47 8.40
CA ARG A 418 23.23 10.67 8.57
C ARG A 418 22.95 9.18 8.65
N LYS A 419 21.74 8.80 9.07
CA LYS A 419 21.37 7.40 9.32
C LYS A 419 20.04 7.02 8.66
N LEU A 420 20.01 5.84 8.08
CA LEU A 420 18.82 5.17 7.55
C LEU A 420 18.56 3.86 8.31
N ILE A 421 17.34 3.71 8.81
CA ILE A 421 16.88 2.47 9.45
C ILE A 421 15.75 1.90 8.61
N LEU A 422 15.94 0.70 8.07
CA LEU A 422 14.92 0.00 7.30
C LEU A 422 14.35 -1.15 8.11
N ALA A 423 13.05 -1.16 8.31
CA ALA A 423 12.32 -2.25 8.92
C ALA A 423 11.41 -2.90 7.89
N GLY A 424 11.41 -4.23 7.84
CA GLY A 424 10.57 -4.98 6.89
C GLY A 424 10.80 -6.48 6.95
N ASP A 425 10.15 -7.18 6.04
CA ASP A 425 10.34 -8.61 5.85
C ASP A 425 10.44 -8.94 4.35
N HIS A 426 11.68 -9.07 3.88
CA HIS A 426 12.01 -9.41 2.51
C HIS A 426 11.65 -10.86 2.10
N LEU A 427 11.10 -11.65 3.03
CA LEU A 427 10.57 -12.99 2.76
C LEU A 427 9.04 -13.00 2.64
N GLN A 428 8.39 -11.84 2.80
CA GLN A 428 6.99 -11.61 2.41
C GLN A 428 6.91 -10.97 1.02
N LEU A 429 5.71 -10.57 0.60
CA LEU A 429 5.42 -9.99 -0.71
C LEU A 429 6.31 -8.79 -1.03
N PRO A 430 6.94 -8.74 -2.23
CA PRO A 430 7.60 -7.56 -2.75
C PRO A 430 6.58 -6.46 -3.12
N PRO A 431 7.02 -5.24 -3.46
CA PRO A 431 6.13 -4.26 -4.09
C PRO A 431 5.50 -4.83 -5.36
N THR A 432 4.21 -4.53 -5.57
CA THR A 432 3.49 -4.89 -6.80
C THR A 432 4.01 -4.08 -7.99
N VAL A 433 4.34 -4.75 -9.10
CA VAL A 433 4.86 -4.14 -10.34
C VAL A 433 4.04 -4.66 -11.52
N LYS A 434 3.15 -3.82 -12.06
CA LYS A 434 2.22 -4.21 -13.13
C LYS A 434 2.93 -4.55 -14.43
N SER A 435 3.99 -3.79 -14.74
CA SER A 435 4.79 -4.04 -15.95
C SER A 435 5.49 -5.39 -15.91
N ALA A 436 5.72 -6.00 -14.74
CA ALA A 436 6.28 -7.34 -14.62
C ALA A 436 5.22 -8.43 -14.90
N ASP A 437 3.98 -8.20 -14.46
CA ASP A 437 2.87 -9.15 -14.63
C ASP A 437 2.37 -9.23 -16.08
N ASN A 438 2.26 -8.09 -16.78
CA ASN A 438 1.88 -8.05 -18.21
C ASN A 438 2.93 -8.69 -19.16
N ASN A 439 4.14 -8.92 -18.66
CA ASN A 439 5.31 -9.26 -19.48
C ASN A 439 5.65 -10.74 -19.56
N LYS A 440 4.95 -11.61 -18.81
CA LYS A 440 5.21 -13.06 -18.90
C LYS A 440 4.85 -13.63 -20.27
N ASP A 441 3.92 -12.99 -20.99
CA ASP A 441 3.35 -13.54 -22.22
C ASP A 441 3.84 -12.88 -23.53
N ASN A 442 4.50 -11.70 -23.49
CA ASN A 442 4.90 -10.98 -24.71
C ASN A 442 6.43 -10.83 -24.88
N LYS A 443 7.06 -11.81 -25.57
CA LYS A 443 8.52 -11.85 -25.82
C LYS A 443 9.05 -10.68 -26.66
N GLU A 444 8.22 -10.06 -27.50
CA GLU A 444 8.64 -8.95 -28.37
C GLU A 444 8.80 -7.64 -27.58
N GLU A 445 7.86 -7.33 -26.70
CA GLU A 445 7.95 -6.16 -25.81
C GLU A 445 9.17 -6.24 -24.89
N LYS A 446 9.48 -7.43 -24.35
CA LYS A 446 10.67 -7.64 -23.52
C LYS A 446 11.96 -7.33 -24.27
N LYS A 447 12.06 -7.71 -25.55
CA LYS A 447 13.23 -7.40 -26.40
C LYS A 447 13.34 -5.90 -26.69
N ALA A 448 12.23 -5.24 -27.00
CA ALA A 448 12.21 -3.81 -27.27
C ALA A 448 12.71 -3.00 -26.05
N ARG A 449 12.22 -3.32 -24.85
CA ARG A 449 12.63 -2.66 -23.58
C ARG A 449 14.13 -2.78 -23.31
N ILE A 450 14.67 -4.00 -23.45
CA ILE A 450 16.11 -4.24 -23.25
C ILE A 450 16.94 -3.41 -24.23
N LYS A 451 16.50 -3.29 -25.49
CA LYS A 451 17.18 -2.48 -26.48
C LYS A 451 17.18 -0.99 -26.12
N THR A 452 16.05 -0.45 -25.65
CA THR A 452 15.98 0.96 -25.23
C THR A 452 16.91 1.24 -24.05
N LEU A 453 16.96 0.35 -23.06
CA LEU A 453 17.89 0.44 -21.94
C LEU A 453 19.36 0.37 -22.38
N GLU A 454 19.68 -0.52 -23.34
CA GLU A 454 21.02 -0.61 -23.93
C GLU A 454 21.45 0.70 -24.59
N GLU A 455 20.56 1.35 -25.34
CA GLU A 455 20.81 2.63 -25.99
C GLU A 455 21.03 3.77 -24.98
N GLU A 456 20.31 3.76 -23.85
CA GLU A 456 20.49 4.73 -22.77
C GLU A 456 21.82 4.53 -22.02
N LEU A 457 22.18 3.28 -21.72
CA LEU A 457 23.43 2.94 -21.04
C LEU A 457 24.67 3.12 -21.93
N ALA A 458 24.55 2.90 -23.24
CA ALA A 458 25.63 3.14 -24.20
C ALA A 458 26.08 4.61 -24.20
N LYS A 459 25.16 5.55 -23.98
CA LYS A 459 25.47 7.00 -23.87
C LYS A 459 26.32 7.34 -22.64
N LEU A 460 26.39 6.44 -21.65
CA LEU A 460 27.14 6.60 -20.41
C LEU A 460 28.48 5.86 -20.41
N SER A 461 28.91 5.28 -21.55
CA SER A 461 30.17 4.52 -21.68
C SER A 461 30.31 3.40 -20.64
N VAL A 462 29.20 2.74 -20.33
CA VAL A 462 29.08 1.68 -19.32
C VAL A 462 29.77 0.40 -19.80
N LYS A 463 30.46 -0.31 -18.90
CA LYS A 463 31.16 -1.57 -19.21
C LYS A 463 30.16 -2.70 -19.52
N ASP A 464 30.54 -3.67 -20.35
CA ASP A 464 29.69 -4.82 -20.71
C ASP A 464 29.18 -5.63 -19.51
N GLN A 465 29.98 -5.71 -18.44
CA GLN A 465 29.58 -6.36 -17.17
C GLN A 465 28.45 -5.60 -16.47
N GLU A 466 28.51 -4.26 -16.44
CA GLU A 466 27.45 -3.42 -15.87
C GLU A 466 26.16 -3.52 -16.72
N LEU A 467 26.29 -3.68 -18.04
CA LEU A 467 25.13 -3.90 -18.92
C LEU A 467 24.42 -5.24 -18.65
N LYS A 468 25.18 -6.29 -18.35
CA LYS A 468 24.62 -7.60 -17.97
C LYS A 468 23.90 -7.52 -16.61
N ALA A 469 24.50 -6.84 -15.64
CA ALA A 469 23.88 -6.57 -14.35
C ALA A 469 22.57 -5.76 -14.51
N ALA A 470 22.60 -4.71 -15.35
CA ALA A 470 21.46 -3.85 -15.64
C ALA A 470 20.25 -4.62 -16.19
N LYS A 471 20.49 -5.59 -17.09
CA LYS A 471 19.43 -6.44 -17.68
C LYS A 471 18.74 -7.35 -16.66
N SER A 472 19.38 -7.62 -15.53
CA SER A 472 18.82 -8.48 -14.47
C SER A 472 18.03 -7.73 -13.41
N TRP A 473 18.03 -6.39 -13.47
CA TRP A 473 17.38 -5.55 -12.47
C TRP A 473 15.86 -5.58 -12.59
N SER A 474 15.17 -5.60 -11.45
CA SER A 474 13.70 -5.56 -11.36
C SER A 474 13.26 -4.53 -10.31
N LEU A 475 12.13 -3.87 -10.54
CA LEU A 475 11.48 -3.00 -9.56
C LEU A 475 11.01 -3.74 -8.31
N GLU A 476 10.86 -5.07 -8.39
CA GLU A 476 10.56 -5.93 -7.24
C GLU A 476 11.76 -6.06 -6.27
N THR A 477 12.98 -5.71 -6.72
CA THR A 477 14.16 -5.70 -5.85
C THR A 477 14.11 -4.47 -4.96
N THR A 478 13.81 -4.67 -3.68
CA THR A 478 13.70 -3.57 -2.73
C THR A 478 15.06 -3.03 -2.31
N MET A 479 15.08 -1.80 -1.79
CA MET A 479 16.29 -1.25 -1.17
C MET A 479 16.77 -2.14 0.00
N PHE A 480 15.85 -2.79 0.72
CA PHE A 480 16.18 -3.75 1.77
C PHE A 480 16.94 -4.96 1.21
N ASP A 481 16.41 -5.60 0.16
CA ASP A 481 17.04 -6.76 -0.50
C ASP A 481 18.43 -6.42 -1.02
N ARG A 482 18.56 -5.30 -1.74
CA ARG A 482 19.82 -4.88 -2.36
C ARG A 482 20.90 -4.60 -1.32
N LEU A 483 20.56 -3.87 -0.26
CA LEU A 483 21.54 -3.52 0.77
C LEU A 483 21.95 -4.75 1.59
N LEU A 484 21.03 -5.67 1.86
CA LEU A 484 21.35 -6.96 2.48
C LEU A 484 22.25 -7.82 1.61
N ALA A 485 21.97 -7.91 0.30
CA ALA A 485 22.80 -8.66 -0.65
C ALA A 485 24.21 -8.06 -0.77
N ARG A 486 24.33 -6.73 -0.65
CA ARG A 486 25.60 -6.01 -0.81
C ARG A 486 26.48 -6.03 0.43
N HIS A 487 25.91 -5.67 1.58
CA HIS A 487 26.67 -5.49 2.83
C HIS A 487 26.60 -6.72 3.75
N GLY A 488 25.83 -7.74 3.35
CA GLY A 488 25.70 -8.99 4.08
C GLY A 488 24.87 -8.89 5.36
N SER A 489 24.85 -9.97 6.13
CA SER A 489 24.06 -10.08 7.37
C SER A 489 24.53 -9.17 8.51
N GLY A 490 25.73 -8.59 8.40
CA GLY A 490 26.30 -7.69 9.42
C GLY A 490 25.41 -6.47 9.71
N ILE A 491 24.71 -5.96 8.69
CA ILE A 491 23.80 -4.80 8.81
C ILE A 491 22.38 -5.17 9.25
N LYS A 492 22.08 -6.46 9.48
CA LYS A 492 20.74 -6.98 9.75
C LYS A 492 20.59 -7.53 11.16
N ARG A 493 19.44 -7.30 11.81
CA ARG A 493 18.99 -8.05 13.00
C ARG A 493 17.61 -8.64 12.78
N LEU A 494 17.48 -9.93 13.11
CA LEU A 494 16.24 -10.69 13.03
C LEU A 494 15.49 -10.60 14.36
N LEU A 495 14.23 -10.19 14.32
CA LEU A 495 13.31 -10.40 15.43
C LEU A 495 12.81 -11.84 15.36
N ASN A 496 12.99 -12.62 16.43
CA ASN A 496 12.79 -14.06 16.36
C ASN A 496 11.60 -14.58 17.19
N THR A 497 11.11 -13.81 18.16
CA THR A 497 9.98 -14.22 18.99
C THR A 497 8.69 -13.65 18.40
N GLN A 498 7.76 -14.51 18.02
CA GLN A 498 6.47 -14.13 17.43
C GLN A 498 5.31 -14.28 18.43
N TYR A 499 4.35 -13.37 18.31
CA TYR A 499 3.19 -13.22 19.17
C TYR A 499 1.86 -13.35 18.39
N ARG A 500 1.86 -13.94 17.19
CA ARG A 500 0.69 -14.10 16.31
C ARG A 500 0.19 -15.53 16.12
N MET A 501 1.03 -16.49 15.79
CA MET A 501 0.60 -17.81 15.36
C MET A 501 0.71 -18.82 16.50
N HIS A 502 -0.16 -19.84 16.47
CA HIS A 502 0.07 -21.11 17.15
C HIS A 502 1.40 -21.74 16.66
N GLU A 503 2.07 -22.52 17.51
CA GLU A 503 3.38 -23.12 17.19
C GLU A 503 3.34 -24.04 15.96
N LYS A 504 2.34 -24.94 15.87
CA LYS A 504 2.13 -25.80 14.68
C LYS A 504 2.07 -25.01 13.36
N ILE A 505 1.34 -23.88 13.34
CA ILE A 505 1.22 -23.01 12.16
C ILE A 505 2.56 -22.34 11.83
N MET A 506 3.25 -21.83 12.85
CA MET A 506 4.53 -21.12 12.72
C MET A 506 5.66 -22.03 12.17
N ARG A 507 5.63 -23.33 12.48
CA ARG A 507 6.76 -24.24 12.29
C ARG A 507 7.25 -24.27 10.85
N PHE A 508 6.36 -24.45 9.87
CA PHE A 508 6.76 -24.53 8.47
C PHE A 508 7.36 -23.23 7.92
N PRO A 509 6.72 -22.05 8.06
CA PRO A 509 7.35 -20.78 7.69
C PRO A 509 8.71 -20.59 8.38
N SER A 510 8.82 -20.91 9.67
CA SER A 510 10.08 -20.79 10.43
C SER A 510 11.20 -21.58 9.77
N ASP A 511 10.99 -22.88 9.53
CA ASP A 511 12.02 -23.79 9.05
C ASP A 511 12.42 -23.49 7.59
N GLU A 512 11.46 -23.26 6.71
CA GLU A 512 11.72 -23.11 5.27
C GLU A 512 12.11 -21.68 4.84
N LEU A 513 11.73 -20.65 5.60
CA LEU A 513 11.96 -19.25 5.22
C LEU A 513 12.88 -18.53 6.20
N TYR A 514 12.82 -18.84 7.49
CA TYR A 514 13.54 -18.10 8.54
C TYR A 514 14.61 -18.94 9.24
N GLU A 515 15.14 -19.95 8.56
CA GLU A 515 16.25 -20.80 9.03
C GLU A 515 15.95 -21.52 10.37
N GLY A 516 14.68 -21.79 10.66
CA GLY A 516 14.22 -22.40 11.91
C GLY A 516 14.39 -21.52 13.15
N LYS A 517 14.57 -20.20 12.97
CA LYS A 517 14.89 -19.28 14.08
C LYS A 517 13.67 -18.69 14.77
N LEU A 518 12.46 -18.83 14.23
CA LEU A 518 11.27 -18.27 14.88
C LEU A 518 10.85 -19.11 16.08
N VAL A 519 10.47 -18.42 17.15
CA VAL A 519 9.99 -18.99 18.41
C VAL A 519 8.63 -18.41 18.73
N ALA A 520 7.66 -19.27 19.05
CA ALA A 520 6.35 -18.84 19.53
C ALA A 520 6.44 -18.41 21.00
N ALA A 521 5.97 -17.20 21.33
CA ALA A 521 5.90 -16.78 22.72
C ALA A 521 4.95 -17.67 23.53
N ASP A 522 5.16 -17.78 24.84
CA ASP A 522 4.36 -18.67 25.70
C ASP A 522 2.86 -18.36 25.67
N ALA A 523 2.49 -17.09 25.55
CA ALA A 523 1.09 -16.66 25.46
C ALA A 523 0.38 -17.16 24.19
N VAL A 524 1.12 -17.70 23.22
CA VAL A 524 0.61 -17.95 21.87
C VAL A 524 0.94 -19.32 21.33
N LYS A 525 1.91 -20.01 21.90
CA LYS A 525 2.38 -21.30 21.39
C LYS A 525 1.27 -22.35 21.32
N SER A 526 0.32 -22.32 22.26
CA SER A 526 -0.74 -23.33 22.44
C SER A 526 -2.17 -22.77 22.33
N ARG A 527 -2.36 -21.59 21.72
CA ARG A 527 -3.69 -20.96 21.63
C ARG A 527 -4.61 -21.65 20.62
N LEU A 528 -5.85 -21.95 21.00
CA LEU A 528 -6.85 -22.59 20.13
C LEU A 528 -8.10 -21.73 20.00
N LEU A 529 -8.99 -22.04 19.05
CA LEU A 529 -10.24 -21.30 18.87
C LEU A 529 -11.17 -21.46 20.07
N ARG A 530 -11.19 -22.63 20.72
CA ARG A 530 -11.95 -22.82 21.97
C ARG A 530 -11.53 -21.86 23.11
N ASP A 531 -10.30 -21.33 23.07
CA ASP A 531 -9.77 -20.41 24.09
C ASP A 531 -9.99 -18.92 23.71
N LEU A 532 -10.98 -18.64 22.85
CA LEU A 532 -11.39 -17.28 22.54
C LEU A 532 -12.05 -16.61 23.76
N PRO A 533 -12.04 -15.26 23.85
CA PRO A 533 -12.57 -14.55 25.02
C PRO A 533 -14.11 -14.57 25.12
N TYR A 534 -14.77 -15.35 24.28
CA TYR A 534 -16.21 -15.54 24.23
C TYR A 534 -16.52 -17.03 24.07
N GLU A 535 -17.77 -17.43 24.30
CA GLU A 535 -18.19 -18.84 24.29
C GLU A 535 -18.01 -19.46 22.90
N VAL A 536 -17.17 -20.49 22.82
CA VAL A 536 -16.93 -21.32 21.65
C VAL A 536 -16.97 -22.78 22.09
N GLN A 537 -17.77 -23.58 21.42
CA GLN A 537 -17.90 -25.01 21.69
C GLN A 537 -16.62 -25.75 21.32
N GLU A 538 -16.28 -26.75 22.14
CA GLU A 538 -15.18 -27.66 21.83
C GLU A 538 -15.62 -28.66 20.76
N THR A 539 -15.07 -28.50 19.55
CA THR A 539 -15.31 -29.36 18.38
C THR A 539 -13.97 -29.75 17.77
N GLU A 540 -13.98 -30.71 16.84
CA GLU A 540 -12.77 -31.10 16.10
C GLU A 540 -12.12 -29.92 15.36
N ASP A 541 -12.92 -28.94 14.91
CA ASP A 541 -12.44 -27.73 14.24
C ASP A 541 -11.83 -26.70 15.21
N THR A 542 -12.35 -26.60 16.43
CA THR A 542 -11.95 -25.54 17.37
C THR A 542 -10.77 -25.92 18.26
N ILE A 543 -10.44 -27.22 18.33
CA ILE A 543 -9.27 -27.75 19.07
C ILE A 543 -8.03 -27.94 18.21
N GLU A 544 -8.17 -27.95 16.89
CA GLU A 544 -7.04 -28.16 15.99
C GLU A 544 -6.58 -26.83 15.36
N PRO A 545 -5.30 -26.44 15.50
CA PRO A 545 -4.79 -25.19 14.94
C PRO A 545 -4.41 -25.30 13.45
N LEU A 546 -4.23 -26.50 12.89
CA LEU A 546 -3.83 -26.70 11.51
C LEU A 546 -4.60 -27.86 10.87
N VAL A 547 -5.49 -27.54 9.92
CA VAL A 547 -6.31 -28.50 9.19
C VAL A 547 -5.95 -28.45 7.71
N PHE A 548 -5.91 -29.62 7.06
CA PHE A 548 -5.71 -29.73 5.61
C PHE A 548 -6.79 -30.62 4.99
N PHE A 549 -7.64 -30.02 4.16
CA PHE A 549 -8.54 -30.74 3.26
C PHE A 549 -7.82 -31.01 1.95
N ASP A 550 -7.38 -32.25 1.77
CA ASP A 550 -6.76 -32.68 0.53
C ASP A 550 -7.85 -33.06 -0.48
N THR A 551 -7.85 -32.37 -1.62
CA THR A 551 -8.83 -32.54 -2.69
C THR A 551 -8.26 -33.31 -3.88
N GLN A 552 -7.18 -34.09 -3.68
CA GLN A 552 -6.65 -35.00 -4.69
C GLN A 552 -7.70 -36.02 -5.16
N GLY A 553 -7.47 -36.62 -6.33
CA GLY A 553 -8.35 -37.68 -6.87
C GLY A 553 -9.24 -37.24 -8.04
N GLY A 554 -9.23 -35.95 -8.40
CA GLY A 554 -9.86 -35.43 -9.62
C GLY A 554 -11.32 -35.00 -9.49
N ASP A 555 -11.92 -35.17 -8.30
CA ASP A 555 -13.31 -34.77 -8.03
C ASP A 555 -13.50 -33.25 -7.83
N PHE A 556 -12.41 -32.50 -7.72
CA PHE A 556 -12.39 -31.06 -7.47
C PHE A 556 -11.68 -30.31 -8.62
N PRO A 557 -12.15 -30.39 -9.87
CA PRO A 557 -11.45 -29.81 -11.01
C PRO A 557 -11.53 -28.28 -11.01
N GLU A 558 -10.44 -27.63 -11.42
CA GLU A 558 -10.45 -26.18 -11.69
C GLU A 558 -11.24 -25.83 -12.96
N LYS A 559 -11.82 -24.62 -12.99
CA LYS A 559 -12.47 -24.03 -14.17
C LYS A 559 -11.86 -22.68 -14.50
N ALA A 560 -11.90 -22.30 -15.79
CA ALA A 560 -11.60 -20.95 -16.24
C ALA A 560 -12.89 -20.13 -16.35
N GLU A 561 -12.79 -18.82 -16.14
CA GLU A 561 -13.90 -17.87 -16.27
C GLU A 561 -14.29 -17.65 -17.75
N ASP A 562 -14.86 -18.66 -18.43
CA ASP A 562 -15.37 -18.54 -19.81
C ASP A 562 -16.56 -19.49 -20.06
N GLY A 563 -17.78 -18.98 -19.88
CA GLY A 563 -19.00 -19.78 -20.11
C GLY A 563 -20.29 -19.02 -20.43
N ALA A 564 -20.29 -17.67 -20.49
CA ALA A 564 -21.50 -16.92 -20.84
C ALA A 564 -21.20 -15.68 -21.71
N SER A 565 -21.58 -15.78 -22.99
CA SER A 565 -21.76 -14.71 -23.99
C SER A 565 -20.51 -14.08 -24.66
N GLY A 566 -20.19 -14.60 -25.85
CA GLY A 566 -20.00 -13.84 -27.10
C GLY A 566 -18.93 -12.74 -27.19
N GLN A 567 -17.85 -13.04 -27.92
CA GLN A 567 -17.00 -12.12 -28.71
C GLN A 567 -16.79 -10.69 -28.15
N VAL A 568 -16.16 -10.57 -26.99
CA VAL A 568 -15.41 -9.37 -26.62
C VAL A 568 -13.94 -9.77 -26.57
N LYS A 569 -13.10 -9.10 -27.36
CA LYS A 569 -11.64 -9.31 -27.35
C LYS A 569 -11.14 -9.19 -25.91
N LYS A 570 -10.47 -10.26 -25.44
CA LYS A 570 -9.75 -10.40 -24.17
C LYS A 570 -9.38 -9.05 -23.57
N SER A 571 -10.10 -8.64 -22.52
CA SER A 571 -9.64 -7.56 -21.67
C SER A 571 -8.46 -8.11 -20.86
N THR A 572 -7.29 -7.54 -21.05
CA THR A 572 -6.02 -7.85 -20.38
C THR A 572 -6.03 -7.61 -18.86
N LEU A 573 -7.18 -7.25 -18.27
CA LEU A 573 -7.37 -6.99 -16.84
C LEU A 573 -7.72 -8.25 -16.03
N LEU A 574 -8.26 -9.27 -16.68
CA LEU A 574 -8.65 -10.54 -16.07
C LEU A 574 -7.80 -11.62 -16.76
N GLY A 575 -6.50 -11.67 -16.46
CA GLY A 575 -5.67 -12.80 -16.89
C GLY A 575 -6.32 -14.09 -16.40
N ASP A 576 -6.35 -15.13 -17.25
CA ASP A 576 -7.00 -16.44 -17.09
C ASP A 576 -7.27 -16.83 -15.61
N SER A 577 -8.30 -16.23 -14.99
CA SER A 577 -8.56 -16.38 -13.57
C SER A 577 -9.29 -17.70 -13.37
N LYS A 578 -8.93 -18.41 -12.29
CA LYS A 578 -9.35 -19.78 -12.06
C LYS A 578 -10.24 -19.84 -10.83
N CYS A 579 -11.21 -20.73 -10.88
CA CYS A 579 -12.06 -21.06 -9.73
C CYS A 579 -12.20 -22.57 -9.59
N ASN A 580 -12.59 -22.99 -8.40
CA ASN A 580 -12.87 -24.37 -8.05
C ASN A 580 -14.11 -24.38 -7.14
N GLU A 581 -15.24 -24.81 -7.71
CA GLU A 581 -16.54 -24.80 -7.03
C GLU A 581 -16.57 -25.73 -5.82
N MET A 582 -15.93 -26.88 -5.93
CA MET A 582 -15.92 -27.87 -4.86
C MET A 582 -15.02 -27.42 -3.70
N GLU A 583 -13.86 -26.81 -3.97
CA GLU A 583 -13.07 -26.18 -2.91
C GLU A 583 -13.81 -25.03 -2.23
N ALA A 584 -14.57 -24.24 -3.01
CA ALA A 584 -15.38 -23.16 -2.46
C ALA A 584 -16.50 -23.68 -1.55
N ALA A 585 -17.11 -24.82 -1.89
CA ALA A 585 -18.08 -25.51 -1.06
C ALA A 585 -17.46 -26.03 0.24
N VAL A 586 -16.25 -26.63 0.19
CA VAL A 586 -15.52 -27.05 1.41
C VAL A 586 -15.20 -25.85 2.30
N ALA A 587 -14.76 -24.74 1.71
CA ALA A 587 -14.50 -23.51 2.46
C ALA A 587 -15.78 -22.99 3.13
N ALA A 588 -16.92 -23.03 2.42
CA ALA A 588 -18.20 -22.62 2.96
C ALA A 588 -18.69 -23.52 4.11
N MET A 589 -18.55 -24.83 3.96
CA MET A 589 -18.84 -25.82 5.00
C MET A 589 -17.99 -25.56 6.25
N HIS A 590 -16.67 -25.40 6.08
CA HIS A 590 -15.76 -25.17 7.22
C HIS A 590 -16.06 -23.86 7.95
N VAL A 591 -16.35 -22.78 7.21
CA VAL A 591 -16.78 -21.50 7.80
C VAL A 591 -18.08 -21.69 8.59
N LYS A 592 -19.06 -22.39 8.03
CA LYS A 592 -20.35 -22.68 8.70
C LYS A 592 -20.11 -23.44 10.01
N ASN A 593 -19.30 -24.50 10.00
CA ASN A 593 -18.99 -25.28 11.20
C ASN A 593 -18.35 -24.43 12.31
N LEU A 594 -17.40 -23.55 11.96
CA LEU A 594 -16.77 -22.65 12.92
C LEU A 594 -17.78 -21.67 13.53
N VAL A 595 -18.67 -21.12 12.71
CA VAL A 595 -19.70 -20.18 13.19
C VAL A 595 -20.74 -20.89 14.06
N GLU A 596 -21.17 -22.10 13.69
CA GLU A 596 -22.09 -22.92 14.49
C GLU A 596 -21.46 -23.34 15.83
N ALA A 597 -20.14 -23.54 15.88
CA ALA A 597 -19.39 -23.75 17.10
C ALA A 597 -19.23 -22.46 17.94
N GLY A 598 -19.66 -21.29 17.46
CA GLY A 598 -19.66 -20.03 18.21
C GLY A 598 -18.56 -19.04 17.83
N VAL A 599 -17.71 -19.34 16.83
CA VAL A 599 -16.72 -18.37 16.34
C VAL A 599 -17.44 -17.25 15.58
N ARG A 600 -17.17 -15.99 15.91
CA ARG A 600 -17.80 -14.86 15.22
C ARG A 600 -17.31 -14.77 13.78
N ASP A 601 -18.19 -14.45 12.85
CA ASP A 601 -17.85 -14.30 11.43
C ASP A 601 -16.78 -13.22 11.19
N GLU A 602 -16.79 -12.15 11.98
CA GLU A 602 -15.76 -11.09 11.95
C GLU A 602 -14.34 -11.59 12.31
N ASP A 603 -14.20 -12.69 13.04
CA ASP A 603 -12.92 -13.27 13.46
C ASP A 603 -12.36 -14.31 12.47
N ILE A 604 -13.09 -14.54 11.37
CA ILE A 604 -12.75 -15.48 10.31
C ILE A 604 -12.40 -14.71 9.03
N ALA A 605 -11.47 -15.24 8.23
CA ALA A 605 -11.36 -14.84 6.83
C ALA A 605 -11.09 -16.02 5.90
N VAL A 606 -11.57 -15.89 4.66
CA VAL A 606 -11.24 -16.80 3.57
C VAL A 606 -10.34 -16.08 2.57
N VAL A 607 -9.20 -16.69 2.28
CA VAL A 607 -8.17 -16.14 1.41
C VAL A 607 -7.94 -17.08 0.24
N THR A 608 -7.79 -16.52 -0.96
CA THR A 608 -7.48 -17.30 -2.17
C THR A 608 -6.54 -16.52 -3.09
N PRO A 609 -5.66 -17.18 -3.87
CA PRO A 609 -4.79 -16.48 -4.82
C PRO A 609 -5.51 -15.93 -6.05
N TYR A 610 -6.73 -16.40 -6.34
CA TYR A 610 -7.42 -16.12 -7.62
C TYR A 610 -8.68 -15.28 -7.43
N ASN A 611 -8.81 -14.23 -8.25
CA ASN A 611 -9.96 -13.32 -8.19
C ASN A 611 -11.28 -14.00 -8.59
N ALA A 612 -11.29 -14.92 -9.57
CA ALA A 612 -12.49 -15.69 -9.92
C ALA A 612 -12.98 -16.56 -8.74
N GLN A 613 -12.06 -17.20 -8.01
CA GLN A 613 -12.42 -17.92 -6.78
C GLN A 613 -12.97 -16.98 -5.71
N LEU A 614 -12.39 -15.79 -5.57
CA LEU A 614 -12.88 -14.79 -4.61
C LEU A 614 -14.31 -14.34 -4.94
N ALA A 615 -14.65 -14.17 -6.22
CA ALA A 615 -16.00 -13.84 -6.65
C ALA A 615 -17.00 -14.95 -6.29
N LEU A 616 -16.63 -16.22 -6.52
CA LEU A 616 -17.44 -17.38 -6.18
C LEU A 616 -17.65 -17.53 -4.67
N LEU A 617 -16.58 -17.40 -3.88
CA LEU A 617 -16.66 -17.40 -2.41
C LEU A 617 -17.55 -16.25 -1.91
N SER A 618 -17.47 -15.08 -2.55
CA SER A 618 -18.30 -13.93 -2.20
C SER A 618 -19.79 -14.20 -2.44
N SER A 619 -20.18 -14.89 -3.51
CA SER A 619 -21.58 -15.25 -3.73
C SER A 619 -22.09 -16.28 -2.72
N LEU A 620 -21.24 -17.22 -2.28
CA LEU A 620 -21.65 -18.29 -1.37
C LEU A 620 -21.72 -17.85 0.10
N LEU A 621 -20.78 -17.01 0.54
CA LEU A 621 -20.57 -16.74 1.96
C LEU A 621 -21.11 -15.39 2.43
N LYS A 622 -21.11 -14.37 1.57
CA LYS A 622 -21.28 -12.98 2.02
C LYS A 622 -22.71 -12.60 2.39
N GLU A 623 -23.69 -13.30 1.80
CA GLU A 623 -25.10 -13.16 2.19
C GLU A 623 -25.36 -13.80 3.56
N LYS A 624 -24.74 -14.95 3.84
CA LYS A 624 -24.91 -15.70 5.10
C LYS A 624 -24.09 -15.10 6.25
N PHE A 625 -22.88 -14.61 5.95
CA PHE A 625 -21.90 -14.10 6.92
C PHE A 625 -21.37 -12.73 6.47
N PRO A 626 -22.10 -11.64 6.74
CA PRO A 626 -21.78 -10.33 6.19
C PRO A 626 -20.49 -9.71 6.75
N ASN A 627 -20.04 -10.09 7.94
CA ASN A 627 -18.81 -9.56 8.53
C ASN A 627 -17.58 -10.44 8.22
N LEU A 628 -17.77 -11.59 7.57
CA LEU A 628 -16.69 -12.44 7.11
C LEU A 628 -15.80 -11.69 6.13
N GLU A 629 -14.50 -11.73 6.37
CA GLU A 629 -13.56 -11.09 5.47
C GLU A 629 -13.15 -12.03 4.34
N LEU A 630 -13.33 -11.59 3.10
CA LEU A 630 -12.91 -12.31 1.90
C LEU A 630 -11.86 -11.49 1.18
N GLY A 631 -10.73 -12.08 0.81
CA GLY A 631 -9.67 -11.35 0.13
C GLY A 631 -8.74 -12.23 -0.69
N SER A 632 -8.03 -11.60 -1.62
CA SER A 632 -6.87 -12.23 -2.24
C SER A 632 -5.69 -12.27 -1.28
N VAL A 633 -4.74 -13.18 -1.49
CA VAL A 633 -3.50 -13.26 -0.70
C VAL A 633 -2.80 -11.89 -0.61
N ASP A 634 -2.66 -11.21 -1.75
CA ASP A 634 -2.07 -9.88 -1.86
C ASP A 634 -2.90 -8.81 -1.10
N GLY A 635 -4.23 -8.86 -1.22
CA GLY A 635 -5.14 -7.92 -0.54
C GLY A 635 -5.19 -8.09 0.98
N PHE A 636 -4.81 -9.26 1.48
CA PHE A 636 -4.81 -9.59 2.91
C PHE A 636 -3.48 -9.26 3.62
N GLN A 637 -2.53 -8.62 2.93
CA GLN A 637 -1.26 -8.24 3.51
C GLN A 637 -1.41 -7.24 4.68
N GLY A 638 -0.71 -7.51 5.77
CA GLY A 638 -0.77 -6.69 6.99
C GLY A 638 -2.01 -6.94 7.87
N ARG A 639 -2.95 -7.78 7.42
CA ARG A 639 -4.12 -8.21 8.20
C ARG A 639 -3.86 -9.52 8.93
N GLU A 640 -4.65 -9.80 9.96
CA GLU A 640 -4.62 -11.03 10.74
C GLU A 640 -6.02 -11.34 11.27
N LYS A 641 -6.32 -12.62 11.47
CA LYS A 641 -7.61 -13.11 12.01
C LYS A 641 -7.38 -14.28 12.96
N GLU A 642 -8.37 -14.60 13.78
CA GLU A 642 -8.30 -15.74 14.67
C GLU A 642 -8.29 -17.06 13.86
N ALA A 643 -9.14 -17.16 12.84
CA ALA A 643 -9.16 -18.26 11.87
C ALA A 643 -8.95 -17.77 10.42
N ILE A 644 -8.13 -18.47 9.65
CA ILE A 644 -7.96 -18.26 8.21
C ILE A 644 -8.20 -19.57 7.46
N ILE A 645 -9.05 -19.52 6.45
CA ILE A 645 -9.28 -20.60 5.49
C ILE A 645 -8.61 -20.21 4.17
N VAL A 646 -7.81 -21.10 3.58
CA VAL A 646 -7.10 -20.88 2.32
C VAL A 646 -7.56 -21.87 1.26
N SER A 647 -8.17 -21.39 0.18
CA SER A 647 -8.47 -22.21 -1.02
C SER A 647 -7.39 -21.99 -2.09
N LEU A 648 -6.72 -23.07 -2.47
CA LEU A 648 -5.59 -23.07 -3.41
C LEU A 648 -6.01 -23.11 -4.87
N VAL A 649 -7.22 -23.59 -5.17
CA VAL A 649 -7.91 -23.60 -6.47
C VAL A 649 -7.33 -24.59 -7.50
N ARG A 650 -6.01 -24.72 -7.54
CA ARG A 650 -5.31 -25.44 -8.61
C ARG A 650 -5.44 -26.95 -8.47
N SER A 651 -6.18 -27.53 -9.40
CA SER A 651 -6.31 -28.97 -9.60
C SER A 651 -6.51 -29.25 -11.10
N ASN A 652 -5.47 -29.79 -11.75
CA ASN A 652 -5.46 -30.00 -13.20
C ASN A 652 -4.49 -31.14 -13.60
N ALA A 653 -4.73 -31.75 -14.76
CA ALA A 653 -3.97 -32.90 -15.24
C ALA A 653 -2.51 -32.55 -15.59
N GLU A 654 -2.26 -31.30 -16.00
CA GLU A 654 -0.96 -30.77 -16.38
C GLU A 654 -0.08 -30.45 -15.16
N LYS A 655 -0.68 -30.41 -13.96
CA LYS A 655 -0.04 -30.13 -12.67
C LYS A 655 0.61 -28.75 -12.62
N GLU A 656 -0.04 -27.80 -13.30
CA GLU A 656 0.34 -26.42 -13.32
C GLU A 656 -0.24 -25.69 -12.10
N VAL A 657 0.61 -25.01 -11.34
CA VAL A 657 0.19 -24.28 -10.13
C VAL A 657 0.09 -22.77 -10.34
N GLY A 658 0.58 -22.27 -11.50
CA GLY A 658 0.62 -20.85 -11.84
C GLY A 658 1.11 -19.96 -10.70
N PHE A 659 0.23 -19.11 -10.22
CA PHE A 659 0.47 -18.05 -9.24
C PHE A 659 0.91 -18.58 -7.85
N LEU A 660 0.55 -19.82 -7.49
CA LEU A 660 0.98 -20.46 -6.24
C LEU A 660 2.49 -20.75 -6.20
N GLY A 661 3.19 -20.75 -7.34
CA GLY A 661 4.62 -21.02 -7.39
C GLY A 661 5.49 -20.00 -6.65
N GLU A 662 4.95 -18.83 -6.30
CA GLU A 662 5.67 -17.78 -5.59
C GLU A 662 5.64 -17.98 -4.07
N LYS A 663 6.74 -18.49 -3.51
CA LYS A 663 6.89 -18.77 -2.07
C LYS A 663 6.52 -17.61 -1.13
N ARG A 664 6.73 -16.36 -1.56
CA ARG A 664 6.44 -15.16 -0.75
C ARG A 664 4.93 -14.94 -0.55
N ARG A 665 4.12 -15.19 -1.59
CA ARG A 665 2.65 -15.15 -1.50
C ARG A 665 2.13 -16.21 -0.54
N LEU A 666 2.65 -17.43 -0.68
CA LEU A 666 2.25 -18.51 0.22
C LEU A 666 2.67 -18.21 1.68
N ASN A 667 3.86 -17.65 1.91
CA ASN A 667 4.28 -17.19 3.24
C ASN A 667 3.30 -16.15 3.81
N VAL A 668 2.81 -15.23 2.99
CA VAL A 668 1.77 -14.29 3.38
C VAL A 668 0.54 -15.05 3.86
N ALA A 669 -0.04 -15.94 3.05
CA ALA A 669 -1.24 -16.70 3.41
C ALA A 669 -1.08 -17.52 4.71
N MET A 670 0.02 -18.27 4.85
CA MET A 670 0.28 -19.14 6.00
C MET A 670 0.47 -18.38 7.32
N THR A 671 0.82 -17.10 7.28
CA THR A 671 1.21 -16.33 8.47
C THR A 671 0.20 -15.28 8.90
N ARG A 672 -1.03 -15.34 8.37
CA ARG A 672 -2.17 -14.49 8.75
C ARG A 672 -3.02 -15.03 9.90
N PRO A 673 -3.20 -16.36 10.07
CA PRO A 673 -4.00 -16.87 11.17
C PRO A 673 -3.30 -16.73 12.52
N LYS A 674 -4.10 -16.57 13.57
CA LYS A 674 -3.61 -16.59 14.94
C LYS A 674 -3.73 -17.94 15.61
N ARG A 675 -4.93 -18.53 15.56
CA ARG A 675 -5.30 -19.78 16.27
C ARG A 675 -5.50 -20.94 15.32
N HIS A 676 -6.08 -20.69 14.15
CA HIS A 676 -6.49 -21.76 13.23
C HIS A 676 -6.19 -21.44 11.76
N LEU A 677 -5.49 -22.35 11.08
CA LEU A 677 -5.27 -22.35 9.65
C LEU A 677 -5.92 -23.59 9.04
N CYS A 678 -6.88 -23.39 8.15
CA CYS A 678 -7.45 -24.44 7.31
C CYS A 678 -6.96 -24.25 5.87
N VAL A 679 -6.34 -25.26 5.29
CA VAL A 679 -5.89 -25.28 3.89
C VAL A 679 -6.76 -26.23 3.11
N ILE A 680 -7.20 -25.83 1.93
CA ILE A 680 -8.01 -26.63 1.02
C ILE A 680 -7.32 -26.62 -0.33
N GLY A 681 -7.01 -27.80 -0.87
CA GLY A 681 -6.49 -27.93 -2.22
C GLY A 681 -5.92 -29.31 -2.55
N ASP A 682 -5.54 -29.47 -3.81
CA ASP A 682 -5.07 -30.72 -4.39
C ASP A 682 -3.57 -30.90 -4.16
N SER A 683 -3.20 -31.83 -3.27
CA SER A 683 -1.80 -32.14 -2.94
C SER A 683 -1.01 -32.66 -4.15
N GLU A 684 -1.63 -33.43 -5.05
CA GLU A 684 -0.99 -34.00 -6.23
C GLU A 684 -0.61 -32.93 -7.26
N THR A 685 -1.51 -31.96 -7.48
CA THR A 685 -1.25 -30.81 -8.36
C THR A 685 -0.24 -29.85 -7.73
N VAL A 686 -0.46 -29.44 -6.48
CA VAL A 686 0.33 -28.37 -5.84
C VAL A 686 1.76 -28.81 -5.56
N SER A 687 1.98 -30.06 -5.15
CA SER A 687 3.33 -30.58 -4.84
C SER A 687 4.28 -30.59 -6.05
N ARG A 688 3.77 -30.55 -7.28
CA ARG A 688 4.60 -30.53 -8.50
C ARG A 688 5.01 -29.14 -8.95
N GLY A 689 4.43 -28.09 -8.37
CA GLY A 689 4.69 -26.71 -8.78
C GLY A 689 6.10 -26.21 -8.46
N SER A 690 6.63 -26.53 -7.27
CA SER A 690 7.99 -26.15 -6.87
C SER A 690 8.52 -27.01 -5.72
N PRO A 691 9.85 -27.06 -5.48
CA PRO A 691 10.40 -27.73 -4.30
C PRO A 691 9.84 -27.20 -2.98
N PHE A 692 9.50 -25.90 -2.92
CA PHE A 692 8.89 -25.29 -1.74
C PHE A 692 7.48 -25.81 -1.51
N LEU A 693 6.64 -25.84 -2.55
CA LEU A 693 5.28 -26.37 -2.48
C LEU A 693 5.26 -27.86 -2.15
N LYS A 694 6.19 -28.64 -2.72
CA LYS A 694 6.35 -30.06 -2.40
C LYS A 694 6.60 -30.29 -0.91
N LYS A 695 7.51 -29.51 -0.32
CA LYS A 695 7.79 -29.58 1.12
C LYS A 695 6.61 -29.11 1.95
N TRP A 696 5.86 -28.11 1.47
CA TRP A 696 4.68 -27.62 2.16
C TRP A 696 3.55 -28.66 2.21
N MET A 697 3.23 -29.27 1.07
CA MET A 697 2.23 -30.36 1.02
C MET A 697 2.63 -31.52 1.93
N LYS A 698 3.90 -31.95 1.85
CA LYS A 698 4.41 -32.96 2.78
C LYS A 698 4.29 -32.55 4.25
N PHE A 699 4.57 -31.29 4.58
CA PHE A 699 4.42 -30.80 5.95
C PHE A 699 2.96 -30.85 6.41
N LEU A 700 2.00 -30.49 5.53
CA LEU A 700 0.58 -30.59 5.85
C LEU A 700 0.16 -32.06 6.06
N GLU A 701 0.59 -32.98 5.19
CA GLU A 701 0.34 -34.42 5.34
C GLU A 701 0.91 -34.98 6.67
N ASP A 702 2.11 -34.55 7.06
CA ASP A 702 2.81 -35.07 8.25
C ASP A 702 2.34 -34.42 9.57
N HIS A 703 1.78 -33.20 9.54
CA HIS A 703 1.58 -32.37 10.74
C HIS A 703 0.21 -31.69 10.89
N ALA A 704 -0.60 -31.60 9.84
CA ALA A 704 -1.97 -31.11 9.91
C ALA A 704 -2.94 -32.24 10.27
N ASP A 705 -4.14 -31.88 10.71
CA ASP A 705 -5.27 -32.80 10.69
C ASP A 705 -5.75 -32.97 9.24
N LEU A 706 -5.39 -34.11 8.64
CA LEU A 706 -5.63 -34.43 7.24
C LEU A 706 -7.04 -34.97 7.06
N ARG A 707 -7.81 -34.31 6.20
CA ARG A 707 -9.22 -34.63 5.93
C ARG A 707 -9.48 -34.76 4.44
N TYR A 708 -10.46 -35.59 4.10
CA TYR A 708 -10.98 -35.76 2.75
C TYR A 708 -12.47 -35.40 2.77
N ALA A 709 -12.87 -34.41 1.97
CA ALA A 709 -14.27 -34.01 1.89
C ALA A 709 -15.05 -34.98 1.01
N ASN A 710 -16.19 -35.47 1.49
CA ASN A 710 -17.11 -36.25 0.68
C ASN A 710 -18.01 -35.29 -0.12
N ILE A 711 -18.14 -35.52 -1.43
CA ILE A 711 -18.94 -34.67 -2.32
C ILE A 711 -20.41 -34.62 -1.89
N GLU A 712 -20.91 -35.73 -1.35
CA GLU A 712 -22.31 -35.84 -0.92
C GLU A 712 -22.66 -34.92 0.26
N ASP A 713 -21.67 -34.56 1.07
CA ASP A 713 -21.83 -33.68 2.24
C ASP A 713 -21.69 -32.19 1.87
N LEU A 714 -21.36 -31.87 0.61
CA LEU A 714 -21.12 -30.50 0.14
C LEU A 714 -22.37 -29.89 -0.49
N GLU A 715 -22.96 -28.91 0.19
CA GLU A 715 -24.02 -28.07 -0.37
C GLU A 715 -23.42 -27.02 -1.31
N LEU A 716 -23.68 -27.13 -2.62
CA LEU A 716 -23.19 -26.17 -3.62
C LEU A 716 -23.96 -24.84 -3.68
N GLY A 717 -24.92 -24.63 -2.77
CA GLY A 717 -25.78 -23.44 -2.71
C GLY A 717 -27.05 -23.59 -3.52
#